data_AF-A0A150QTG1-F1
#
_entry.id   AF-A0A150QTG1-F1
#
_cell.length_a   1.000
_cell.length_b   1.000
_cell.length_c   1.000
_cell.angle_alpha   90.00
_cell.angle_beta   90.00
_cell.angle_gamma   90.00
#
_symmetry.space_group_name_H-M   'P 1'
#
loop_
_entity.id
_entity.type
_entity.pdbx_description
1 polymer ?
#
loop_
_entity_poly.entity_id
_entity_poly.type
_entity_poly.pdbx_seq_one_letter_code
_entity_poly.pdbx_strand_id
1 'polypeptide(L)'
;VDAPGEPLAVDPPFAVPGVEPSQEPDRFGRPSPELYAYIDTSRTLAAAALRSVAPLVDGTRYAGEGDAEPWKTEHEGLMYALAGSYLLYGDREQASYDFTRDKALPASETCDGCLQYRRFRGEDSPLADMAHAVGQVLADRDSDALLAALIDLLENHEGELARMAGAALRIRDLAREHDRLAAEGKEAVAQLADEAPLGDELAAVLDRAVEQPGLVARLLEALASDALLAPHGSAQHAGDAVATMLRTRDQFAYNPADLNGPAINLTVGAPSTADPRTPVDPKKPRSGDNRSAMERLMQLMHDTAGVRQCNKEGAVVSVFGVTVPFVDFEECELFQIDNLAAFYLDSLLPEGHPKRSELEVKPSALALLVTDSVLESASDITGLTSHPTPAALSRLIYFGADSDRYLGLPDLDPQRHQANETTNLFISGTLEPAGTIHCPRNALGVNECSTPENLIRVRHPGTTFLIERLGLGDYLSPIVAAFAEVAPDTTGEEILIDFFSTAYRHWPGKEHGPECIKAGSPATNTEYCSEAGANSYEPLLADALQAEDVIASSVAFARMAIDPSAAVTVQRGPKAGQAWTKAQALEKLARILFSTRYAADRGMVDRWGKKKATWADGRTQEQLTVFTLIADALNGIDARFEQSSAPDAAERKGQWKRATDELVDALLAVEGSGPEARFKNRALPRMGAVVLRALREQLNARCPDRETTGRCAWAQKELGAKVVDLVSHPLFAALADVGESLRAHEPARREIERFLTAMLDADGDSGAFPALLATAVDGAQLLANDDVLAPLLRTAAVALSPAGDPDGPGAVDAGLEALKALNDDRYDRYHALDHVLPALVKPMADGRAPIQVFLDAIADVNRVDAESAAPLTAEDYRQVFGSARDFLLDETRGLEQIYAIIKDRPRE
;
A
#
# COMPACT_ATOMS: atom_id res chain seq x y z
N VAL A 1 45.98 36.30 0.37
CA VAL A 1 47.12 37.25 0.45
C VAL A 1 46.67 38.50 1.17
N ASP A 2 47.55 39.18 1.88
CA ASP A 2 47.24 40.46 2.53
C ASP A 2 47.10 41.61 1.49
N ALA A 3 46.78 42.83 1.96
CA ALA A 3 46.58 43.98 1.07
C ALA A 3 47.77 44.30 0.12
N PRO A 4 49.03 44.07 0.50
CA PRO A 4 50.17 44.17 -0.43
C PRO A 4 50.44 42.94 -1.31
N GLY A 5 49.71 41.83 -1.15
CA GLY A 5 49.83 40.64 -2.01
C GLY A 5 50.73 39.53 -1.45
N GLU A 6 51.14 39.61 -0.19
CA GLU A 6 51.93 38.58 0.48
C GLU A 6 51.04 37.41 0.95
N PRO A 7 51.52 36.16 0.95
CA PRO A 7 50.78 35.00 1.44
C PRO A 7 50.30 35.20 2.88
N LEU A 8 49.00 35.03 3.12
CA LEU A 8 48.45 34.96 4.48
C LEU A 8 48.80 33.58 5.06
N ALA A 9 49.37 33.53 6.25
CA ALA A 9 49.44 32.30 7.03
C ALA A 9 48.02 31.99 7.52
N VAL A 10 47.38 31.04 6.86
CA VAL A 10 46.02 30.58 7.17
C VAL A 10 46.12 29.21 7.81
N ASP A 11 45.46 29.02 8.94
CA ASP A 11 45.26 27.68 9.48
C ASP A 11 44.50 26.83 8.46
N PRO A 12 44.86 25.55 8.28
CA PRO A 12 44.15 24.66 7.39
C PRO A 12 42.66 24.58 7.79
N PRO A 13 41.75 24.32 6.83
CA PRO A 13 40.32 24.25 7.11
C PRO A 13 39.92 23.08 8.02
N PHE A 14 40.86 22.20 8.35
CA PHE A 14 40.66 21.06 9.25
C PHE A 14 41.89 20.91 10.16
N ALA A 15 41.69 20.34 11.34
CA ALA A 15 42.78 20.03 12.26
C ALA A 15 43.76 19.05 11.61
N VAL A 16 45.02 19.47 11.45
CA VAL A 16 46.10 18.61 10.96
C VAL A 16 46.88 18.10 12.17
N PRO A 17 46.96 16.77 12.40
CA PRO A 17 47.69 16.22 13.52
C PRO A 17 49.14 16.74 13.56
N GLY A 18 49.57 17.24 14.72
CA GLY A 18 50.92 17.77 14.93
C GLY A 18 51.16 19.21 14.45
N VAL A 19 50.15 19.86 13.87
CA VAL A 19 50.19 21.29 13.51
C VAL A 19 49.38 22.07 14.54
N GLU A 20 50.05 22.89 15.35
CA GLU A 20 49.33 23.77 16.29
C GLU A 20 48.59 24.87 15.52
N PRO A 21 47.28 25.04 15.75
CA PRO A 21 46.52 26.09 15.10
C PRO A 21 46.97 27.46 15.61
N SER A 22 47.00 28.46 14.73
CA SER A 22 47.40 29.83 15.05
C SER A 22 46.45 30.51 16.05
N GLN A 23 45.21 30.02 16.16
CA GLN A 23 44.22 30.43 17.17
C GLN A 23 43.44 29.24 17.74
N GLU A 24 42.83 29.44 18.91
CA GLU A 24 41.94 28.44 19.52
C GLU A 24 40.76 28.16 18.56
N PRO A 25 40.62 26.92 18.08
CA PRO A 25 39.51 26.56 17.20
C PRO A 25 38.18 26.71 17.93
N ASP A 26 37.10 26.87 17.17
CA ASP A 26 35.78 26.83 17.78
C ASP A 26 35.41 25.42 18.29
N ARG A 27 34.22 25.28 18.88
CA ARG A 27 33.72 23.99 19.41
C ARG A 27 33.60 22.87 18.37
N PHE A 28 33.75 23.17 17.08
CA PHE A 28 33.72 22.22 15.98
C PHE A 28 35.10 22.02 15.34
N GLY A 29 36.17 22.55 15.95
CA GLY A 29 37.53 22.45 15.44
C GLY A 29 37.84 23.38 14.26
N ARG A 30 37.00 24.40 14.01
CA ARG A 30 37.16 25.32 12.87
C ARG A 30 38.06 26.50 13.25
N PRO A 31 38.99 26.92 12.39
CA PRO A 31 39.82 28.09 12.62
C PRO A 31 39.00 29.38 12.75
N SER A 32 39.39 30.22 13.70
CA SER A 32 38.84 31.55 13.95
C SER A 32 39.88 32.63 13.55
N PRO A 33 39.52 33.67 12.78
CA PRO A 33 38.21 33.92 12.16
C PRO A 33 37.87 32.89 11.07
N GLU A 34 36.57 32.68 10.78
CA GLU A 34 36.13 31.79 9.70
C GLU A 34 36.61 32.33 8.35
N LEU A 35 37.70 31.77 7.84
CA LEU A 35 38.28 32.09 6.53
C LEU A 35 37.80 31.14 5.42
N TYR A 36 37.05 30.11 5.79
CA TYR A 36 36.51 29.07 4.92
C TYR A 36 35.00 28.95 5.11
N ALA A 37 34.29 28.54 4.06
CA ALA A 37 32.88 28.18 4.15
C ALA A 37 32.77 26.72 4.62
N TYR A 38 32.09 26.49 5.74
CA TYR A 38 31.86 25.16 6.30
C TYR A 38 30.44 24.70 6.01
N ILE A 39 30.30 23.44 5.61
CA ILE A 39 28.99 22.78 5.43
C ILE A 39 28.74 21.92 6.67
N ASP A 40 27.65 22.19 7.38
CA ASP A 40 27.20 21.37 8.50
C ASP A 40 26.63 20.04 7.97
N THR A 41 27.46 18.99 7.96
CA THR A 41 27.08 17.67 7.47
C THR A 41 25.98 17.03 8.30
N SER A 42 25.80 17.44 9.57
CA SER A 42 24.74 16.93 10.46
C SER A 42 23.33 17.33 10.02
N ARG A 43 23.21 18.31 9.13
CA ARG A 43 21.95 18.80 8.54
C ARG A 43 21.75 18.34 7.09
N THR A 44 22.55 17.38 6.62
CA THR A 44 22.46 16.85 5.26
C THR A 44 21.40 15.74 5.14
N LEU A 45 21.01 15.47 3.90
CA LEU A 45 20.16 14.32 3.54
C LEU A 45 20.78 12.99 4.00
N ALA A 46 22.09 12.82 3.81
CA ALA A 46 22.80 11.61 4.23
C ALA A 46 22.75 11.42 5.75
N ALA A 47 22.94 12.51 6.52
CA ALA A 47 22.82 12.46 7.97
C ALA A 47 21.41 12.10 8.45
N ALA A 48 20.39 12.68 7.82
CA ALA A 48 19.01 12.33 8.08
C ALA A 48 18.70 10.87 7.75
N ALA A 49 19.16 10.37 6.61
CA ALA A 49 18.99 8.98 6.20
C ALA A 49 19.66 8.02 7.19
N LEU A 50 20.91 8.28 7.58
CA LEU A 50 21.64 7.45 8.55
C LEU A 50 20.96 7.41 9.93
N ARG A 51 20.46 8.56 10.43
CA ARG A 51 19.65 8.58 11.66
C ARG A 51 18.36 7.78 11.55
N SER A 52 17.78 7.72 10.35
CA SER A 52 16.54 6.98 10.10
C SER A 52 16.75 5.46 10.08
N VAL A 53 17.98 5.00 9.84
CA VAL A 53 18.36 3.59 9.80
C VAL A 53 18.74 3.07 11.19
N ALA A 54 19.17 3.95 12.11
CA ALA A 54 19.59 3.57 13.47
C ALA A 54 18.59 2.65 14.22
N PRO A 55 17.25 2.88 14.18
CA PRO A 55 16.29 2.00 14.84
C PRO A 55 16.18 0.58 14.25
N LEU A 56 16.74 0.35 13.05
CA LEU A 56 16.69 -0.93 12.33
C LEU A 56 17.91 -1.81 12.62
N VAL A 57 18.81 -1.33 13.49
CA VAL A 57 20.07 -1.98 13.83
C VAL A 57 20.13 -2.13 15.35
N ASP A 58 19.74 -3.31 15.85
CA ASP A 58 19.82 -3.67 17.26
C ASP A 58 20.59 -4.98 17.46
N GLY A 59 21.85 -4.85 17.88
CA GLY A 59 22.74 -5.99 18.16
C GLY A 59 22.49 -6.68 19.51
N THR A 60 21.38 -6.40 20.20
CA THR A 60 21.05 -7.02 21.49
C THR A 60 20.21 -8.29 21.33
N ARG A 61 20.52 -9.28 22.16
CA ARG A 61 19.83 -10.57 22.18
C ARG A 61 18.72 -10.52 23.23
N TYR A 62 17.47 -10.49 22.79
CA TYR A 62 16.29 -10.56 23.67
C TYR A 62 15.71 -11.98 23.74
N ALA A 63 15.98 -12.83 22.75
CA ALA A 63 15.50 -14.21 22.71
C ALA A 63 16.31 -15.14 23.63
N GLY A 64 15.64 -16.15 24.20
CA GLY A 64 16.28 -17.20 25.00
C GLY A 64 17.26 -18.06 24.17
N GLU A 65 18.27 -18.61 24.83
CA GLU A 65 19.22 -19.51 24.17
C GLU A 65 18.48 -20.78 23.67
N GLY A 66 18.49 -21.00 22.34
CA GLY A 66 17.79 -22.12 21.71
C GLY A 66 16.34 -21.85 21.27
N ASP A 67 15.88 -20.60 21.26
CA ASP A 67 14.60 -20.23 20.62
C ASP A 67 14.62 -20.59 19.12
N ALA A 68 13.54 -21.20 18.64
CA ALA A 68 13.40 -21.60 17.24
C ALA A 68 13.00 -20.42 16.32
N GLU A 69 12.49 -19.32 16.89
CA GLU A 69 12.03 -18.15 16.14
C GLU A 69 12.48 -16.82 16.82
N PRO A 70 13.80 -16.62 17.03
CA PRO A 70 14.33 -15.46 17.76
C PRO A 70 13.91 -14.12 17.13
N TRP A 71 13.73 -14.10 15.80
CA TRP A 71 13.27 -12.95 15.02
C TRP A 71 11.90 -12.39 15.43
N LYS A 72 11.09 -13.13 16.20
CA LYS A 72 9.83 -12.62 16.74
C LYS A 72 10.02 -11.61 17.89
N THR A 73 11.17 -11.65 18.54
CA THR A 73 11.47 -10.83 19.73
C THR A 73 12.64 -9.87 19.53
N GLU A 74 13.48 -10.11 18.53
CA GLU A 74 14.65 -9.30 18.22
C GLU A 74 14.34 -8.19 17.21
N HIS A 75 15.18 -7.14 17.21
CA HIS A 75 15.02 -5.91 16.42
C HIS A 75 16.15 -5.71 15.40
N GLU A 76 16.52 -6.77 14.69
CA GLU A 76 17.54 -6.74 13.63
C GLU A 76 16.96 -6.46 12.24
N GLY A 77 16.09 -5.46 12.14
CA GLY A 77 15.32 -5.17 10.92
C GLY A 77 16.16 -5.14 9.64
N LEU A 78 17.38 -4.59 9.68
CA LEU A 78 18.27 -4.57 8.52
C LEU A 78 18.74 -5.98 8.09
N MET A 79 19.19 -6.81 9.04
CA MET A 79 19.65 -8.18 8.75
C MET A 79 18.50 -9.08 8.32
N TYR A 80 17.31 -8.87 8.89
CA TYR A 80 16.08 -9.56 8.48
C TYR A 80 15.61 -9.15 7.09
N ALA A 81 15.74 -7.88 6.71
CA ALA A 81 15.47 -7.42 5.35
C ALA A 81 16.40 -8.12 4.35
N LEU A 82 17.71 -8.20 4.65
CA LEU A 82 18.70 -8.89 3.83
C LEU A 82 18.40 -10.39 3.69
N ALA A 83 17.97 -11.03 4.78
CA ALA A 83 17.60 -12.45 4.78
C ALA A 83 16.48 -12.75 3.77
N GLY A 84 15.43 -11.92 3.79
CA GLY A 84 14.28 -12.02 2.91
C GLY A 84 14.59 -11.64 1.48
N SER A 85 15.29 -10.51 1.28
CA SER A 85 15.59 -9.98 -0.05
C SER A 85 16.45 -10.93 -0.89
N TYR A 86 17.30 -11.76 -0.26
CA TYR A 86 18.09 -12.79 -0.93
C TYR A 86 17.24 -13.71 -1.81
N LEU A 87 16.02 -14.07 -1.38
CA LEU A 87 15.10 -14.89 -2.18
C LEU A 87 14.42 -14.11 -3.31
N LEU A 88 14.30 -12.80 -3.16
CA LEU A 88 13.63 -11.90 -4.10
C LEU A 88 14.54 -11.48 -5.26
N TYR A 89 15.86 -11.64 -5.13
CA TYR A 89 16.81 -11.34 -6.21
C TYR A 89 16.76 -12.33 -7.38
N GLY A 90 16.16 -13.51 -7.18
CA GLY A 90 16.02 -14.56 -8.21
C GLY A 90 16.80 -15.83 -7.88
N ASP A 91 16.69 -16.86 -8.71
CA ASP A 91 17.37 -18.13 -8.48
C ASP A 91 18.89 -18.01 -8.68
N ARG A 92 19.67 -18.84 -7.99
CA ARG A 92 21.14 -18.83 -8.12
C ARG A 92 21.59 -19.81 -9.20
N GLU A 93 22.36 -19.33 -10.18
CA GLU A 93 22.97 -20.20 -11.21
C GLU A 93 24.43 -19.83 -11.50
N GLN A 94 25.18 -20.75 -12.10
CA GLN A 94 26.53 -20.47 -12.58
C GLN A 94 26.49 -19.66 -13.88
N ALA A 95 27.33 -18.64 -13.98
CA ALA A 95 27.44 -17.78 -15.15
C ALA A 95 28.86 -17.23 -15.33
N SER A 96 29.11 -16.65 -16.49
CA SER A 96 30.36 -15.99 -16.86
C SER A 96 30.05 -14.53 -17.21
N TYR A 97 30.79 -13.55 -16.71
CA TYR A 97 30.55 -12.13 -17.00
C TYR A 97 31.62 -11.55 -17.91
N ASP A 98 31.21 -11.04 -19.07
CA ASP A 98 32.08 -10.37 -20.04
C ASP A 98 32.09 -8.85 -19.75
N PHE A 99 33.15 -8.36 -19.11
CA PHE A 99 33.33 -6.93 -18.82
C PHE A 99 33.56 -6.08 -20.07
N THR A 100 33.93 -6.68 -21.21
CA THR A 100 34.13 -5.95 -22.47
C THR A 100 32.79 -5.65 -23.13
N ARG A 101 31.84 -6.60 -23.04
CA ARG A 101 30.48 -6.46 -23.58
C ARG A 101 29.45 -6.01 -22.56
N ASP A 102 29.86 -5.88 -21.29
CA ASP A 102 29.01 -5.51 -20.16
C ASP A 102 27.81 -6.46 -20.03
N LYS A 103 28.07 -7.78 -20.10
CA LYS A 103 26.99 -8.77 -20.22
C LYS A 103 27.30 -10.11 -19.54
N ALA A 104 26.29 -10.67 -18.89
CA ALA A 104 26.32 -12.06 -18.43
C ALA A 104 26.15 -13.04 -19.61
N LEU A 105 26.99 -14.07 -19.62
CA LEU A 105 27.03 -15.18 -20.56
C LEU A 105 26.73 -16.50 -19.82
N PRO A 106 26.21 -17.53 -20.53
CA PRO A 106 26.06 -18.86 -19.96
C PRO A 106 27.39 -19.41 -19.44
N ALA A 107 27.37 -20.22 -18.37
CA ALA A 107 28.58 -20.80 -17.77
C ALA A 107 29.46 -21.58 -18.77
N SER A 108 28.87 -22.12 -19.84
CA SER A 108 29.61 -22.85 -20.89
C SER A 108 30.42 -21.97 -21.83
N GLU A 109 30.19 -20.65 -21.82
CA GLU A 109 30.84 -19.70 -22.72
C GLU A 109 32.05 -19.05 -22.03
N THR A 110 33.23 -19.26 -22.61
CA THR A 110 34.50 -18.71 -22.11
C THR A 110 34.98 -17.58 -23.02
N CYS A 111 35.42 -16.47 -22.45
CA CYS A 111 36.04 -15.37 -23.16
C CYS A 111 37.31 -14.89 -22.43
N ASP A 112 38.27 -14.33 -23.17
CA ASP A 112 39.45 -13.69 -22.59
C ASP A 112 39.01 -12.46 -21.78
N GLY A 113 39.13 -12.54 -20.45
CA GLY A 113 38.68 -11.49 -19.53
C GLY A 113 37.28 -11.67 -18.94
N CYS A 114 36.66 -12.84 -19.12
CA CYS A 114 35.40 -13.18 -18.46
C CYS A 114 35.62 -13.61 -17.00
N LEU A 115 34.71 -13.22 -16.09
CA LEU A 115 34.70 -13.68 -14.69
C LEU A 115 33.62 -14.74 -14.47
N GLN A 116 34.02 -15.93 -14.03
CA GLN A 116 33.08 -16.96 -13.58
C GLN A 116 32.53 -16.59 -12.20
N TYR A 117 31.22 -16.65 -12.04
CA TYR A 117 30.55 -16.31 -10.78
C TYR A 117 29.19 -16.99 -10.69
N ARG A 118 28.65 -17.03 -9.46
CA ARG A 118 27.28 -17.47 -9.23
C ARG A 118 26.37 -16.25 -9.27
N ARG A 119 25.54 -16.14 -10.31
CA ARG A 119 24.63 -15.00 -10.51
C ARG A 119 23.28 -15.25 -9.86
N PHE A 120 22.58 -14.16 -9.56
CA PHE A 120 21.13 -14.20 -9.42
C PHE A 120 20.51 -14.14 -10.81
N ARG A 121 19.48 -14.94 -11.05
CA ARG A 121 18.61 -14.86 -12.22
C ARG A 121 17.66 -13.68 -12.03
N GLY A 122 18.20 -12.46 -12.22
CA GLY A 122 17.43 -11.23 -12.08
C GLY A 122 16.18 -11.21 -12.97
N GLU A 123 16.17 -11.98 -14.06
CA GLU A 123 14.99 -12.16 -14.91
C GLU A 123 13.80 -12.82 -14.22
N ASP A 124 14.02 -13.53 -13.11
CA ASP A 124 12.99 -14.15 -12.27
C ASP A 124 12.67 -13.28 -11.03
N SER A 125 13.26 -12.09 -10.91
CA SER A 125 13.07 -11.22 -9.75
C SER A 125 11.76 -10.43 -9.84
N PRO A 126 10.85 -10.55 -8.86
CA PRO A 126 9.65 -9.71 -8.82
C PRO A 126 9.96 -8.22 -8.57
N LEU A 127 11.16 -7.89 -8.07
CA LEU A 127 11.61 -6.50 -7.92
C LEU A 127 11.78 -5.81 -9.28
N ALA A 128 12.18 -6.56 -10.31
CA ALA A 128 12.28 -6.05 -11.67
C ALA A 128 10.89 -5.81 -12.29
N ASP A 129 9.90 -6.63 -11.94
CA ASP A 129 8.51 -6.45 -12.37
C ASP A 129 7.85 -5.24 -11.68
N MET A 130 8.11 -5.05 -10.38
CA MET A 130 7.70 -3.84 -9.66
C MET A 130 8.32 -2.58 -10.26
N ALA A 131 9.62 -2.62 -10.57
CA ALA A 131 10.31 -1.53 -11.25
C ALA A 131 9.70 -1.24 -12.62
N HIS A 132 9.37 -2.27 -13.40
CA HIS A 132 8.67 -2.13 -14.68
C HIS A 132 7.30 -1.47 -14.51
N ALA A 133 6.51 -1.84 -13.50
CA ALA A 133 5.21 -1.23 -13.20
C ALA A 133 5.33 0.26 -12.87
N VAL A 134 6.27 0.64 -11.98
CA VAL A 134 6.56 2.05 -11.67
C VAL A 134 7.01 2.80 -12.92
N GLY A 135 7.82 2.15 -13.77
CA GLY A 135 8.24 2.66 -15.07
C GLY A 135 7.07 3.01 -15.99
N GLN A 136 5.98 2.24 -15.99
CA GLN A 136 4.76 2.56 -16.75
C GLN A 136 4.09 3.85 -16.26
N VAL A 137 4.05 4.09 -14.94
CA VAL A 137 3.51 5.33 -14.36
C VAL A 137 4.37 6.54 -14.73
N LEU A 138 5.70 6.42 -14.56
CA LEU A 138 6.67 7.48 -14.84
C LEU A 138 6.75 7.88 -16.32
N ALA A 139 6.31 6.98 -17.21
CA ALA A 139 6.27 7.22 -18.64
C ALA A 139 5.03 7.99 -19.11
N ASP A 140 4.01 8.20 -18.26
CA ASP A 140 2.82 8.95 -18.67
C ASP A 140 3.15 10.40 -19.03
N ARG A 141 2.40 10.95 -19.98
CA ARG A 141 2.56 12.33 -20.44
C ARG A 141 2.33 13.37 -19.34
N ASP A 142 1.52 13.05 -18.34
CA ASP A 142 1.18 13.95 -17.23
C ASP A 142 1.97 13.60 -15.95
N SER A 143 2.95 12.69 -16.00
CA SER A 143 3.67 12.23 -14.79
C SER A 143 4.51 13.33 -14.12
N ASP A 144 4.92 14.38 -14.85
CA ASP A 144 5.56 15.57 -14.26
C ASP A 144 4.63 16.28 -13.29
N ALA A 145 3.35 16.42 -13.65
CA ALA A 145 2.32 17.01 -12.78
C ALA A 145 2.03 16.12 -11.57
N LEU A 146 2.02 14.79 -11.75
CA LEU A 146 1.86 13.84 -10.66
C LEU A 146 3.02 13.92 -9.66
N LEU A 147 4.27 13.93 -10.15
CA LEU A 147 5.45 14.08 -9.30
C LEU A 147 5.46 15.44 -8.59
N ALA A 148 5.05 16.52 -9.26
CA ALA A 148 4.91 17.83 -8.64
C ALA A 148 3.85 17.83 -7.53
N ALA A 149 2.70 17.17 -7.73
CA ALA A 149 1.68 17.01 -6.70
C ALA A 149 2.19 16.21 -5.49
N LEU A 150 2.97 15.15 -5.70
CA LEU A 150 3.59 14.37 -4.62
C LEU A 150 4.66 15.17 -3.86
N ILE A 151 5.48 15.94 -4.56
CA ILE A 151 6.46 16.85 -3.92
C ILE A 151 5.74 17.89 -3.06
N ASP A 152 4.69 18.51 -3.61
CA ASP A 152 3.91 19.53 -2.91
C ASP A 152 3.21 18.95 -1.66
N LEU A 153 2.67 17.73 -1.74
CA LEU A 153 2.12 17.01 -0.58
C LEU A 153 3.17 16.86 0.54
N LEU A 154 4.40 16.45 0.21
CA LEU A 154 5.46 16.26 1.20
C LEU A 154 6.01 17.57 1.77
N GLU A 155 6.00 18.66 1.00
CA GLU A 155 6.58 19.94 1.41
C GLU A 155 5.58 20.84 2.15
N ASN A 156 4.31 20.84 1.74
CA ASN A 156 3.32 21.81 2.18
C ASN A 156 2.14 21.19 2.96
N HIS A 157 2.02 19.86 2.98
CA HIS A 157 0.90 19.14 3.62
C HIS A 157 1.37 18.01 4.55
N GLU A 158 2.48 18.23 5.28
CA GLU A 158 3.04 17.26 6.22
C GLU A 158 2.00 16.83 7.28
N GLY A 159 1.19 17.75 7.78
CA GLY A 159 0.20 17.47 8.83
C GLY A 159 -0.87 16.50 8.37
N GLU A 160 -1.45 16.72 7.19
CA GLU A 160 -2.47 15.84 6.61
C GLU A 160 -1.89 14.46 6.28
N LEU A 161 -0.65 14.40 5.75
CA LEU A 161 0.02 13.14 5.47
C LEU A 161 0.36 12.36 6.75
N ALA A 162 0.86 13.04 7.79
CA ALA A 162 1.16 12.41 9.07
C ALA A 162 -0.11 11.91 9.75
N ARG A 163 -1.21 12.67 9.67
CA ARG A 163 -2.50 12.24 10.21
C ARG A 163 -3.03 10.97 9.51
N MET A 164 -2.95 10.93 8.18
CA MET A 164 -3.31 9.73 7.39
C MET A 164 -2.39 8.55 7.69
N ALA A 165 -1.08 8.77 7.82
CA ALA A 165 -0.13 7.72 8.21
C ALA A 165 -0.42 7.19 9.62
N GLY A 166 -0.74 8.06 10.57
CA GLY A 166 -1.13 7.69 11.93
C GLY A 166 -2.39 6.83 11.97
N ALA A 167 -3.41 7.21 11.19
CA ALA A 167 -4.62 6.40 10.99
C ALA A 167 -4.31 5.02 10.39
N ALA A 168 -3.46 4.95 9.36
CA ALA A 168 -3.06 3.69 8.75
C ALA A 168 -2.26 2.78 9.71
N LEU A 169 -1.32 3.34 10.48
CA LEU A 169 -0.59 2.62 11.53
C LEU A 169 -1.54 2.10 12.60
N ARG A 170 -2.55 2.89 12.99
CA ARG A 170 -3.56 2.46 13.96
C ARG A 170 -4.38 1.27 13.46
N ILE A 171 -4.79 1.28 12.19
CA ILE A 171 -5.49 0.14 11.56
C ILE A 171 -4.59 -1.10 11.55
N ARG A 172 -3.30 -0.95 11.24
CA ARG A 172 -2.35 -2.06 11.26
C ARG A 172 -2.16 -2.62 12.68
N ASP A 173 -2.09 -1.77 13.70
CA ASP A 173 -1.99 -2.23 15.10
C ASP A 173 -3.26 -2.98 15.53
N LEU A 174 -4.44 -2.56 15.06
CA LEU A 174 -5.68 -3.31 15.25
C LEU A 174 -5.62 -4.66 14.52
N ALA A 175 -5.14 -4.72 13.28
CA ALA A 175 -4.97 -5.98 12.55
C ALA A 175 -4.11 -6.98 13.33
N ARG A 176 -2.99 -6.53 13.91
CA ARG A 176 -2.13 -7.37 14.77
C ARG A 176 -2.84 -7.87 16.02
N GLU A 177 -3.68 -7.03 16.64
CA GLU A 177 -4.48 -7.42 17.79
C GLU A 177 -5.52 -8.49 17.41
N HIS A 178 -6.18 -8.34 16.26
CA HIS A 178 -7.10 -9.34 15.73
C HIS A 178 -6.38 -10.66 15.37
N ASP A 179 -5.20 -10.61 14.75
CA ASP A 179 -4.37 -11.79 14.52
C ASP A 179 -4.04 -12.53 15.84
N ARG A 180 -3.74 -11.77 16.90
CA ARG A 180 -3.51 -12.32 18.25
C ARG A 180 -4.78 -12.97 18.82
N LEU A 181 -5.93 -12.32 18.72
CA LEU A 181 -7.21 -12.86 19.18
C LEU A 181 -7.61 -14.12 18.42
N ALA A 182 -7.36 -14.16 17.11
CA ALA A 182 -7.60 -15.33 16.27
C ALA A 182 -6.67 -16.50 16.66
N ALA A 183 -5.38 -16.23 16.93
CA ALA A 183 -4.45 -17.24 17.43
C ALA A 183 -4.86 -17.80 18.82
N GLU A 184 -5.54 -17.00 19.64
CA GLU A 184 -6.14 -17.43 20.92
C GLU A 184 -7.48 -18.16 20.76
N GLY A 185 -7.99 -18.29 19.53
CA GLY A 185 -9.29 -18.92 19.23
C GLY A 185 -10.50 -18.11 19.72
N LYS A 186 -10.32 -16.80 19.95
CA LYS A 186 -11.40 -15.90 20.40
C LYS A 186 -12.26 -15.39 19.23
N GLU A 187 -11.70 -15.38 18.04
CA GLU A 187 -12.37 -15.02 16.79
C GLU A 187 -11.81 -15.81 15.61
N ALA A 188 -12.44 -15.70 14.44
CA ALA A 188 -11.94 -16.29 13.22
C ALA A 188 -10.76 -15.47 12.67
N VAL A 189 -9.80 -16.15 12.04
CA VAL A 189 -8.70 -15.48 11.31
C VAL A 189 -9.32 -14.66 10.17
N ALA A 190 -8.97 -13.37 10.11
CA ALA A 190 -9.34 -12.48 9.02
C ALA A 190 -8.51 -12.84 7.78
N GLN A 191 -9.10 -13.61 6.86
CA GLN A 191 -8.41 -14.10 5.67
C GLN A 191 -9.38 -14.21 4.50
N LEU A 192 -8.87 -13.94 3.30
CA LEU A 192 -9.55 -14.19 2.04
C LEU A 192 -8.99 -15.48 1.43
N ALA A 193 -9.83 -16.26 0.74
CA ALA A 193 -9.35 -17.41 -0.03
C ALA A 193 -8.50 -16.95 -1.23
N ASP A 194 -7.35 -17.60 -1.44
CA ASP A 194 -6.39 -17.21 -2.49
C ASP A 194 -6.98 -17.30 -3.90
N GLU A 195 -7.89 -18.25 -4.14
CA GLU A 195 -8.61 -18.42 -5.40
C GLU A 195 -9.74 -17.39 -5.64
N ALA A 196 -10.05 -16.54 -4.65
CA ALA A 196 -11.15 -15.59 -4.76
C ALA A 196 -10.75 -14.34 -5.57
N PRO A 197 -11.44 -14.02 -6.67
CA PRO A 197 -11.09 -12.90 -7.55
C PRO A 197 -11.64 -11.56 -7.05
N LEU A 198 -11.68 -11.32 -5.73
CA LEU A 198 -12.24 -10.08 -5.16
C LEU A 198 -11.46 -8.86 -5.67
N GLY A 199 -10.13 -8.89 -5.60
CA GLY A 199 -9.28 -7.79 -6.06
C GLY A 199 -9.44 -7.53 -7.56
N ASP A 200 -9.50 -8.59 -8.36
CA ASP A 200 -9.69 -8.50 -9.82
C ASP A 200 -11.06 -7.93 -10.20
N GLU A 201 -12.14 -8.43 -9.58
CA GLU A 201 -13.49 -7.92 -9.85
C GLU A 201 -13.66 -6.48 -9.36
N LEU A 202 -13.09 -6.12 -8.21
CA LEU A 202 -13.11 -4.74 -7.72
C LEU A 202 -12.33 -3.82 -8.65
N ALA A 203 -11.18 -4.25 -9.18
CA ALA A 203 -10.43 -3.51 -10.18
C ALA A 203 -11.22 -3.30 -11.48
N ALA A 204 -12.05 -4.27 -11.89
CA ALA A 204 -12.93 -4.13 -13.05
C ALA A 204 -14.06 -3.11 -12.81
N VAL A 205 -14.61 -3.03 -11.60
CA VAL A 205 -15.56 -1.96 -11.23
C VAL A 205 -14.85 -0.59 -11.20
N LEU A 206 -13.62 -0.54 -10.67
CA LEU A 206 -12.80 0.68 -10.66
C LEU A 206 -12.43 1.15 -12.07
N ASP A 207 -12.15 0.25 -13.03
CA ASP A 207 -11.94 0.57 -14.45
C ASP A 207 -13.12 1.37 -15.01
N ARG A 208 -14.36 0.92 -14.76
CA ARG A 208 -15.57 1.66 -15.13
C ARG A 208 -15.69 3.00 -14.42
N ALA A 209 -15.37 3.05 -13.13
CA ALA A 209 -15.45 4.27 -12.33
C ALA A 209 -14.48 5.36 -12.83
N VAL A 210 -13.22 5.00 -13.11
CA VAL A 210 -12.20 5.96 -13.56
C VAL A 210 -12.38 6.41 -15.01
N GLU A 211 -13.21 5.70 -15.78
CA GLU A 211 -13.63 6.14 -17.12
C GLU A 211 -14.79 7.15 -17.08
N GLN A 212 -15.45 7.35 -15.92
CA GLN A 212 -16.41 8.43 -15.71
C GLN A 212 -15.69 9.72 -15.32
N PRO A 213 -15.65 10.75 -16.18
CA PRO A 213 -14.92 11.99 -15.90
C PRO A 213 -15.45 12.69 -14.65
N GLY A 214 -14.54 13.05 -13.72
CA GLY A 214 -14.89 13.77 -12.50
C GLY A 214 -15.48 12.93 -11.37
N LEU A 215 -15.75 11.62 -11.57
CA LEU A 215 -16.29 10.77 -10.49
C LEU A 215 -15.35 10.74 -9.27
N VAL A 216 -14.04 10.56 -9.49
CA VAL A 216 -13.06 10.53 -8.40
C VAL A 216 -13.01 11.86 -7.65
N ALA A 217 -13.06 12.99 -8.36
CA ALA A 217 -13.12 14.31 -7.73
C ALA A 217 -14.39 14.48 -6.89
N ARG A 218 -15.56 14.09 -7.41
CA ARG A 218 -16.83 14.14 -6.66
C ARG A 218 -16.84 13.20 -5.46
N LEU A 219 -16.20 12.04 -5.55
CA LEU A 219 -16.04 11.14 -4.40
C LEU A 219 -15.16 11.78 -3.31
N LEU A 220 -14.11 12.51 -3.68
CA LEU A 220 -13.34 13.30 -2.71
C LEU A 220 -14.17 14.44 -2.12
N GLU A 221 -15.04 15.09 -2.91
CA GLU A 221 -15.99 16.08 -2.39
C GLU A 221 -16.99 15.46 -1.41
N ALA A 222 -17.51 14.27 -1.71
CA ALA A 222 -18.37 13.50 -0.80
C ALA A 222 -17.65 13.12 0.50
N LEU A 223 -16.39 12.68 0.40
CA LEU A 223 -15.54 12.39 1.55
C LEU A 223 -15.16 13.65 2.36
N ALA A 224 -15.16 14.82 1.74
CA ALA A 224 -14.89 16.09 2.42
C ALA A 224 -16.12 16.62 3.22
N SER A 225 -17.29 16.01 3.04
CA SER A 225 -18.56 16.45 3.61
C SER A 225 -18.57 16.44 5.15
N ASP A 226 -19.13 17.50 5.75
CA ASP A 226 -19.41 17.56 7.19
C ASP A 226 -20.40 16.48 7.64
N ALA A 227 -21.24 15.97 6.73
CA ALA A 227 -22.20 14.91 7.03
C ALA A 227 -21.49 13.70 7.63
N LEU A 228 -20.29 13.32 7.16
CA LEU A 228 -19.56 12.16 7.66
C LEU A 228 -19.10 12.28 9.11
N LEU A 229 -19.03 13.50 9.65
CA LEU A 229 -18.61 13.79 11.03
C LEU A 229 -19.78 14.22 11.93
N ALA A 230 -20.98 14.35 11.37
CA ALA A 230 -22.16 14.72 12.12
C ALA A 230 -22.60 13.52 13.01
N PRO A 231 -22.99 13.74 14.28
CA PRO A 231 -23.51 12.68 15.12
C PRO A 231 -24.99 12.38 14.80
N HIS A 232 -25.35 11.10 14.72
CA HIS A 232 -26.72 10.63 14.48
C HIS A 232 -27.07 9.45 15.39
N GLY A 233 -28.15 9.57 16.18
CA GLY A 233 -28.53 8.52 17.14
C GLY A 233 -27.41 8.24 18.14
N SER A 234 -26.98 6.99 18.25
CA SER A 234 -25.80 6.61 19.06
C SER A 234 -24.46 6.71 18.33
N ALA A 235 -24.43 6.98 17.01
CA ALA A 235 -23.21 7.12 16.23
C ALA A 235 -22.65 8.56 16.32
N GLN A 236 -21.35 8.71 16.56
CA GLN A 236 -20.71 10.04 16.57
C GLN A 236 -20.31 10.50 15.16
N HIS A 237 -20.10 9.58 14.24
CA HIS A 237 -19.74 9.82 12.84
C HIS A 237 -20.06 8.59 11.98
N ALA A 238 -19.90 8.69 10.66
CA ALA A 238 -20.21 7.62 9.70
C ALA A 238 -19.52 6.29 10.03
N GLY A 239 -18.27 6.33 10.51
CA GLY A 239 -17.53 5.14 10.94
C GLY A 239 -18.23 4.34 12.04
N ASP A 240 -18.85 5.00 13.03
CA ASP A 240 -19.57 4.31 14.12
C ASP A 240 -20.83 3.61 13.60
N ALA A 241 -21.55 4.26 12.69
CA ALA A 241 -22.75 3.69 12.09
C ALA A 241 -22.40 2.42 11.30
N VAL A 242 -21.40 2.51 10.41
CA VAL A 242 -20.94 1.37 9.60
C VAL A 242 -20.37 0.25 10.48
N ALA A 243 -19.55 0.58 11.48
CA ALA A 243 -19.02 -0.39 12.44
C ALA A 243 -20.12 -1.12 13.22
N THR A 244 -21.18 -0.39 13.61
CA THR A 244 -22.34 -1.00 14.25
C THR A 244 -23.05 -1.96 13.30
N MET A 245 -23.18 -1.62 12.02
CA MET A 245 -23.79 -2.51 11.02
C MET A 245 -22.94 -3.78 10.75
N LEU A 246 -21.61 -3.67 10.85
CA LEU A 246 -20.69 -4.82 10.73
C LEU A 246 -20.76 -5.76 11.95
N ARG A 247 -21.06 -5.23 13.15
CA ARG A 247 -21.08 -6.03 14.39
C ARG A 247 -22.42 -6.63 14.74
N THR A 248 -23.51 -6.03 14.28
CA THR A 248 -24.84 -6.33 14.79
C THR A 248 -25.68 -7.11 13.79
N ARG A 249 -26.61 -7.91 14.30
CA ARG A 249 -27.49 -8.78 13.51
C ARG A 249 -28.97 -8.46 13.71
N ASP A 250 -29.28 -7.28 14.25
CA ASP A 250 -30.64 -6.90 14.60
C ASP A 250 -31.56 -6.86 13.37
N GLN A 251 -32.78 -7.34 13.53
CA GLN A 251 -33.85 -7.29 12.53
C GLN A 251 -34.78 -6.12 12.83
N PHE A 252 -35.21 -5.44 11.77
CA PHE A 252 -36.10 -4.30 11.87
C PHE A 252 -37.36 -4.53 11.05
N ALA A 253 -38.44 -3.86 11.44
CA ALA A 253 -39.67 -3.75 10.68
C ALA A 253 -40.36 -2.42 11.00
N TYR A 254 -41.43 -2.09 10.27
CA TYR A 254 -42.34 -1.03 10.70
C TYR A 254 -43.22 -1.51 11.86
N ASN A 255 -43.84 -0.59 12.60
CA ASN A 255 -44.79 -0.92 13.65
C ASN A 255 -46.21 -1.02 13.07
N PRO A 256 -46.90 -2.17 13.11
CA PRO A 256 -48.25 -2.28 12.58
C PRO A 256 -49.27 -1.35 13.25
N ALA A 257 -49.03 -0.94 14.50
CA ALA A 257 -49.90 0.00 15.22
C ALA A 257 -49.58 1.48 14.95
N ASP A 258 -48.44 1.77 14.29
CA ASP A 258 -47.97 3.11 13.95
C ASP A 258 -47.10 3.01 12.68
N LEU A 259 -47.76 2.82 11.53
CA LEU A 259 -47.09 2.56 10.24
C LEU A 259 -46.07 3.65 9.89
N ASN A 260 -46.41 4.90 10.18
CA ASN A 260 -45.59 6.08 9.88
C ASN A 260 -44.61 6.43 11.02
N GLY A 261 -44.61 5.68 12.12
CA GLY A 261 -43.68 5.83 13.23
C GLY A 261 -42.28 5.29 12.94
N PRO A 262 -41.33 5.42 13.88
CA PRO A 262 -39.98 4.89 13.72
C PRO A 262 -39.94 3.37 13.54
N ALA A 263 -38.97 2.87 12.78
CA ALA A 263 -38.73 1.42 12.67
C ALA A 263 -38.50 0.77 14.04
N ILE A 264 -39.06 -0.42 14.23
CA ILE A 264 -38.94 -1.22 15.44
C ILE A 264 -37.89 -2.32 15.27
N ASN A 265 -37.02 -2.45 16.26
CA ASN A 265 -36.05 -3.52 16.41
C ASN A 265 -36.75 -4.76 17.01
N LEU A 266 -36.87 -5.81 16.20
CA LEU A 266 -37.53 -7.06 16.55
C LEU A 266 -36.65 -7.95 17.45
N THR A 267 -35.34 -7.76 17.42
CA THR A 267 -34.36 -8.62 18.10
C THR A 267 -34.30 -8.37 19.61
N VAL A 268 -34.58 -7.14 20.05
CA VAL A 268 -34.44 -6.73 21.47
C VAL A 268 -35.77 -6.55 22.20
N GLY A 269 -36.86 -7.09 21.63
CA GLY A 269 -38.22 -7.04 22.16
C GLY A 269 -39.07 -5.97 21.47
N ALA A 270 -40.05 -6.40 20.66
CA ALA A 270 -40.97 -5.50 19.97
C ALA A 270 -42.15 -5.06 20.87
N PRO A 271 -42.58 -3.78 20.85
CA PRO A 271 -42.03 -2.67 20.06
C PRO A 271 -40.85 -1.99 20.79
N SER A 272 -39.67 -1.97 20.16
CA SER A 272 -38.49 -1.23 20.63
C SER A 272 -37.95 -0.41 19.48
N THR A 273 -37.68 0.89 19.68
CA THR A 273 -37.07 1.76 18.66
C THR A 273 -35.56 1.91 18.88
N ALA A 274 -34.94 0.99 19.62
CA ALA A 274 -33.50 1.00 19.89
C ALA A 274 -32.68 0.77 18.62
N ASP A 275 -31.54 1.45 18.53
CA ASP A 275 -30.54 1.21 17.49
C ASP A 275 -30.01 -0.24 17.52
N PRO A 276 -29.45 -0.73 16.40
CA PRO A 276 -28.84 -2.06 16.35
C PRO A 276 -27.80 -2.24 17.45
N ARG A 277 -27.86 -3.35 18.19
CA ARG A 277 -27.01 -3.58 19.37
C ARG A 277 -26.78 -5.05 19.73
N THR A 278 -27.41 -5.97 19.01
CA THR A 278 -27.30 -7.41 19.23
C THR A 278 -26.13 -7.94 18.39
N PRO A 279 -25.02 -8.40 19.01
CA PRO A 279 -23.85 -8.82 18.25
C PRO A 279 -24.12 -10.07 17.39
N VAL A 280 -23.40 -10.17 16.28
CA VAL A 280 -23.19 -11.42 15.54
C VAL A 280 -22.61 -12.47 16.50
N ASP A 281 -23.16 -13.67 16.50
CA ASP A 281 -22.67 -14.77 17.34
C ASP A 281 -21.53 -15.50 16.61
N PRO A 282 -20.26 -15.35 17.06
CA PRO A 282 -19.13 -15.97 16.37
C PRO A 282 -19.13 -17.50 16.48
N LYS A 283 -19.98 -18.09 17.34
CA LYS A 283 -20.08 -19.54 17.53
C LYS A 283 -21.12 -20.18 16.61
N LYS A 284 -21.86 -19.39 15.84
CA LYS A 284 -22.85 -19.87 14.89
C LYS A 284 -22.39 -19.60 13.47
N PRO A 285 -22.80 -20.43 12.49
CA PRO A 285 -22.63 -20.11 11.08
C PRO A 285 -23.14 -18.70 10.78
N ARG A 286 -22.45 -17.97 9.91
CA ARG A 286 -22.87 -16.64 9.45
C ARG A 286 -23.88 -16.79 8.32
N SER A 287 -25.05 -17.30 8.69
CA SER A 287 -26.17 -17.54 7.79
C SER A 287 -27.50 -17.15 8.42
N GLY A 288 -28.50 -16.92 7.58
CA GLY A 288 -29.82 -16.46 8.02
C GLY A 288 -29.73 -15.23 8.92
N ASP A 289 -30.29 -15.33 10.13
CA ASP A 289 -30.39 -14.25 11.12
C ASP A 289 -29.09 -13.97 11.90
N ASN A 290 -28.04 -14.76 11.68
CA ASN A 290 -26.75 -14.52 12.34
C ASN A 290 -25.79 -13.66 11.49
N ARG A 291 -26.19 -13.27 10.28
CA ARG A 291 -25.42 -12.38 9.41
C ARG A 291 -25.46 -10.95 9.92
N SER A 292 -24.41 -10.19 9.63
CA SER A 292 -24.36 -8.79 10.01
C SER A 292 -25.44 -7.97 9.28
N ALA A 293 -25.78 -6.82 9.82
CA ALA A 293 -26.66 -5.85 9.16
C ALA A 293 -26.02 -5.34 7.86
N MET A 294 -24.69 -5.17 7.84
CA MET A 294 -23.96 -4.78 6.62
C MET A 294 -24.06 -5.84 5.53
N GLU A 295 -23.83 -7.12 5.85
CA GLU A 295 -23.94 -8.22 4.88
C GLU A 295 -25.35 -8.26 4.25
N ARG A 296 -26.39 -8.11 5.07
CA ARG A 296 -27.78 -8.07 4.59
C ARG A 296 -28.06 -6.86 3.70
N LEU A 297 -27.53 -5.68 4.03
CA LEU A 297 -27.66 -4.48 3.19
C LEU A 297 -26.97 -4.67 1.83
N MET A 298 -25.76 -5.22 1.81
CA MET A 298 -25.04 -5.51 0.57
C MET A 298 -25.77 -6.56 -0.27
N GLN A 299 -26.33 -7.60 0.37
CA GLN A 299 -27.15 -8.59 -0.33
C GLN A 299 -28.42 -7.96 -0.91
N LEU A 300 -29.12 -7.09 -0.17
CA LEU A 300 -30.31 -6.42 -0.68
C LEU A 300 -29.97 -5.59 -1.93
N MET A 301 -28.87 -4.83 -1.89
CA MET A 301 -28.39 -4.06 -3.04
C MET A 301 -28.07 -4.97 -4.23
N HIS A 302 -27.46 -6.12 -3.98
CA HIS A 302 -27.19 -7.12 -5.01
C HIS A 302 -28.48 -7.68 -5.61
N ASP A 303 -29.39 -8.16 -4.77
CA ASP A 303 -30.60 -8.86 -5.18
C ASP A 303 -31.65 -7.95 -5.83
N THR A 304 -31.46 -6.61 -5.74
CA THR A 304 -32.30 -5.59 -6.38
C THR A 304 -31.64 -4.89 -7.57
N ALA A 305 -30.40 -5.27 -7.91
CA ALA A 305 -29.65 -4.70 -9.02
C ALA A 305 -30.32 -4.94 -10.37
N GLY A 306 -30.81 -3.89 -11.03
CA GLY A 306 -31.48 -4.01 -12.34
C GLY A 306 -32.82 -4.76 -12.28
N VAL A 307 -33.43 -4.85 -11.09
CA VAL A 307 -34.78 -5.38 -10.94
C VAL A 307 -35.78 -4.33 -11.40
N ARG A 308 -36.64 -4.71 -12.33
CA ARG A 308 -37.75 -3.88 -12.80
C ARG A 308 -39.01 -4.18 -12.01
N GLN A 309 -39.70 -3.13 -11.57
CA GLN A 309 -40.99 -3.16 -10.88
C GLN A 309 -41.93 -2.13 -11.51
N CYS A 310 -43.22 -2.45 -11.57
CA CYS A 310 -44.23 -1.53 -12.09
C CYS A 310 -45.60 -1.83 -11.46
N ASN A 311 -46.63 -1.08 -11.83
CA ASN A 311 -48.00 -1.42 -11.42
C ASN A 311 -48.41 -2.80 -11.94
N LYS A 312 -49.25 -3.50 -11.17
CA LYS A 312 -49.76 -4.81 -11.53
C LYS A 312 -50.79 -4.75 -12.67
N GLU A 313 -51.08 -5.90 -13.24
CA GLU A 313 -52.20 -6.08 -14.18
C GLU A 313 -53.54 -5.83 -13.48
N GLY A 314 -54.41 -5.05 -14.13
CA GLY A 314 -55.68 -4.61 -13.56
C GLY A 314 -55.50 -3.69 -12.35
N ALA A 315 -54.43 -2.89 -12.31
CA ALA A 315 -54.19 -1.98 -11.20
C ALA A 315 -55.31 -0.95 -11.08
N VAL A 316 -55.74 -0.69 -9.84
CA VAL A 316 -56.84 0.21 -9.52
C VAL A 316 -56.37 1.27 -8.53
N VAL A 317 -56.60 2.54 -8.84
CA VAL A 317 -56.30 3.66 -7.94
C VAL A 317 -57.55 4.02 -7.14
N SER A 318 -57.47 3.90 -5.82
CA SER A 318 -58.53 4.34 -4.90
C SER A 318 -58.13 5.64 -4.22
N VAL A 319 -58.95 6.68 -4.35
CA VAL A 319 -58.69 8.01 -3.77
C VAL A 319 -59.81 8.33 -2.77
N PHE A 320 -59.46 8.66 -1.52
CA PHE A 320 -60.41 8.90 -0.43
C PHE A 320 -61.42 7.74 -0.19
N GLY A 321 -60.97 6.50 -0.34
CA GLY A 321 -61.84 5.32 -0.15
C GLY A 321 -62.87 5.10 -1.26
N VAL A 322 -62.75 5.83 -2.38
CA VAL A 322 -63.57 5.63 -3.58
C VAL A 322 -62.66 5.14 -4.70
N THR A 323 -62.87 3.90 -5.13
CA THR A 323 -62.31 3.36 -6.37
C THR A 323 -62.83 4.19 -7.54
N VAL A 324 -61.94 4.73 -8.37
CA VAL A 324 -62.35 5.43 -9.60
C VAL A 324 -62.98 4.38 -10.54
N PRO A 325 -64.30 4.42 -10.80
CA PRO A 325 -64.93 3.37 -11.59
C PRO A 325 -64.47 3.45 -13.06
N PHE A 326 -64.29 2.29 -13.70
CA PHE A 326 -64.03 2.13 -15.14
C PHE A 326 -62.62 2.48 -15.66
N VAL A 327 -61.59 2.52 -14.81
CA VAL A 327 -60.18 2.67 -15.22
C VAL A 327 -59.33 1.61 -14.52
N ASP A 328 -59.17 0.46 -15.18
CA ASP A 328 -58.20 -0.56 -14.80
C ASP A 328 -56.97 -0.36 -15.72
N PHE A 329 -55.77 -0.51 -15.17
CA PHE A 329 -54.52 -0.34 -15.91
C PHE A 329 -53.88 -1.69 -16.24
N GLU A 330 -53.38 -1.82 -17.47
CA GLU A 330 -52.51 -2.95 -17.84
C GLU A 330 -51.19 -2.89 -17.05
N GLU A 331 -50.51 -4.02 -16.91
CA GLU A 331 -49.20 -4.11 -16.25
C GLU A 331 -48.22 -3.07 -16.84
N CYS A 332 -47.57 -2.32 -15.95
CA CYS A 332 -46.67 -1.22 -16.27
C CYS A 332 -47.29 -0.02 -17.02
N GLU A 333 -48.62 0.08 -17.17
CA GLU A 333 -49.28 1.22 -17.83
C GLU A 333 -49.34 2.48 -16.94
N LEU A 334 -49.41 2.33 -15.62
CA LEU A 334 -49.55 3.44 -14.67
C LEU A 334 -48.21 4.06 -14.26
N PHE A 335 -47.24 3.23 -13.86
CA PHE A 335 -45.88 3.69 -13.51
C PHE A 335 -44.87 2.55 -13.69
N GLN A 336 -43.59 2.88 -13.74
CA GLN A 336 -42.53 1.89 -13.92
C GLN A 336 -41.23 2.36 -13.26
N ILE A 337 -40.52 1.41 -12.65
CA ILE A 337 -39.18 1.57 -12.09
C ILE A 337 -38.29 0.53 -12.77
N ASP A 338 -37.27 0.99 -13.49
CA ASP A 338 -36.40 0.12 -14.29
C ASP A 338 -35.31 -0.59 -13.48
N ASN A 339 -34.88 0.02 -12.38
CA ASN A 339 -33.86 -0.51 -11.49
C ASN A 339 -34.19 -0.11 -10.04
N LEU A 340 -34.73 -1.06 -9.27
CA LEU A 340 -35.14 -0.83 -7.88
C LEU A 340 -33.99 -0.36 -6.98
N ALA A 341 -32.78 -0.92 -7.14
CA ALA A 341 -31.62 -0.51 -6.36
C ALA A 341 -31.25 0.95 -6.63
N ALA A 342 -31.17 1.34 -7.92
CA ALA A 342 -30.87 2.72 -8.31
C ALA A 342 -31.97 3.68 -7.82
N PHE A 343 -33.24 3.31 -8.01
CA PHE A 343 -34.37 4.10 -7.53
C PHE A 343 -34.39 4.28 -6.01
N TYR A 344 -33.94 3.30 -5.22
CA TYR A 344 -33.82 3.49 -3.77
C TYR A 344 -32.64 4.41 -3.43
N LEU A 345 -31.47 4.22 -4.07
CA LEU A 345 -30.32 5.11 -3.86
C LEU A 345 -30.67 6.56 -4.19
N ASP A 346 -31.33 6.80 -5.32
CA ASP A 346 -31.75 8.14 -5.74
C ASP A 346 -32.70 8.83 -4.76
N SER A 347 -33.36 8.07 -3.87
CA SER A 347 -34.24 8.63 -2.84
C SER A 347 -33.47 9.26 -1.70
N LEU A 348 -32.18 8.92 -1.57
CA LEU A 348 -31.23 9.51 -0.63
C LEU A 348 -30.68 10.85 -1.15
N LEU A 349 -30.89 11.19 -2.42
CA LEU A 349 -30.40 12.46 -2.98
C LEU A 349 -31.11 13.66 -2.33
N PRO A 350 -30.43 14.81 -2.15
CA PRO A 350 -31.03 16.00 -1.56
C PRO A 350 -32.32 16.45 -2.26
N GLU A 351 -33.20 17.14 -1.53
CA GLU A 351 -34.43 17.70 -2.12
C GLU A 351 -34.09 18.65 -3.28
N GLY A 352 -34.83 18.51 -4.39
CA GLY A 352 -34.61 19.29 -5.61
C GLY A 352 -33.44 18.83 -6.49
N HIS A 353 -32.72 17.77 -6.12
CA HIS A 353 -31.72 17.16 -7.01
C HIS A 353 -32.41 16.60 -8.27
N PRO A 354 -31.88 16.85 -9.49
CA PRO A 354 -32.58 16.52 -10.74
C PRO A 354 -32.78 15.02 -10.98
N LYS A 355 -32.00 14.17 -10.29
CA LYS A 355 -32.13 12.71 -10.33
C LYS A 355 -32.78 12.10 -9.09
N ARG A 356 -33.26 12.92 -8.15
CA ARG A 356 -33.97 12.37 -6.99
C ARG A 356 -35.13 11.52 -7.49
N SER A 357 -35.30 10.32 -6.91
CA SER A 357 -36.26 9.33 -7.39
C SER A 357 -37.61 9.97 -7.69
N GLU A 358 -38.16 9.66 -8.86
CA GLU A 358 -39.44 10.16 -9.30
C GLU A 358 -40.36 8.99 -9.65
N LEU A 359 -41.46 8.86 -8.93
CA LEU A 359 -42.55 7.95 -9.26
C LEU A 359 -43.39 8.60 -10.38
N GLU A 360 -42.90 8.50 -11.61
CA GLU A 360 -43.58 9.07 -12.78
C GLU A 360 -44.87 8.31 -13.08
N VAL A 361 -46.00 9.00 -12.91
CA VAL A 361 -47.30 8.52 -13.35
C VAL A 361 -47.42 8.76 -14.85
N LYS A 362 -47.45 7.68 -15.64
CA LYS A 362 -47.50 7.76 -17.10
C LYS A 362 -48.75 8.52 -17.57
N PRO A 363 -48.67 9.25 -18.70
CA PRO A 363 -49.76 10.08 -19.18
C PRO A 363 -51.07 9.31 -19.36
N SER A 364 -52.01 9.54 -18.44
CA SER A 364 -53.37 9.00 -18.44
C SER A 364 -54.34 10.12 -18.06
N ALA A 365 -55.65 9.89 -18.18
CA ALA A 365 -56.65 10.84 -17.69
C ALA A 365 -56.49 11.15 -16.17
N LEU A 366 -55.78 10.29 -15.43
CA LEU A 366 -55.49 10.41 -14.00
C LEU A 366 -54.20 11.16 -13.68
N ALA A 367 -53.26 11.34 -14.63
CA ALA A 367 -51.99 12.05 -14.37
C ALA A 367 -52.20 13.51 -13.90
N LEU A 368 -53.34 14.13 -14.23
CA LEU A 368 -53.72 15.47 -13.75
C LEU A 368 -54.31 15.49 -12.33
N LEU A 369 -54.64 14.33 -11.77
CA LEU A 369 -55.32 14.16 -10.48
C LEU A 369 -54.41 13.54 -9.40
N VAL A 370 -53.27 12.96 -9.78
CA VAL A 370 -52.29 12.40 -8.84
C VAL A 370 -51.32 13.49 -8.43
N THR A 371 -51.63 14.17 -7.32
CA THR A 371 -50.71 15.09 -6.64
C THR A 371 -50.00 14.39 -5.48
N ASP A 372 -48.91 14.95 -4.98
CA ASP A 372 -48.20 14.43 -3.80
C ASP A 372 -49.13 14.20 -2.60
N SER A 373 -50.02 15.16 -2.34
CA SER A 373 -51.02 15.04 -1.28
C SER A 373 -52.01 13.90 -1.49
N VAL A 374 -52.31 13.56 -2.76
CA VAL A 374 -53.20 12.46 -3.11
C VAL A 374 -52.48 11.12 -2.94
N LEU A 375 -51.21 11.01 -3.35
CA LEU A 375 -50.41 9.78 -3.14
C LEU A 375 -50.27 9.46 -1.65
N GLU A 376 -49.92 10.46 -0.84
CA GLU A 376 -49.78 10.29 0.60
C GLU A 376 -51.12 9.96 1.27
N SER A 377 -52.21 10.68 0.91
CA SER A 377 -53.54 10.41 1.48
C SER A 377 -54.15 9.08 1.05
N ALA A 378 -53.86 8.62 -0.18
CA ALA A 378 -54.40 7.38 -0.73
C ALA A 378 -53.68 6.15 -0.19
N SER A 379 -52.37 6.26 0.10
CA SER A 379 -51.56 5.18 0.66
C SER A 379 -51.57 5.12 2.18
N ASP A 380 -51.87 6.25 2.84
CA ASP A 380 -51.66 6.46 4.28
C ASP A 380 -50.19 6.30 4.70
N ILE A 381 -49.24 6.43 3.75
CA ILE A 381 -47.79 6.39 3.99
C ILE A 381 -47.23 7.81 3.88
N THR A 382 -46.78 8.36 5.01
CA THR A 382 -46.18 9.70 5.07
C THR A 382 -44.90 9.76 4.23
N GLY A 383 -44.80 10.78 3.36
CA GLY A 383 -43.66 10.97 2.47
C GLY A 383 -43.68 10.07 1.23
N LEU A 384 -44.79 9.36 0.95
CA LEU A 384 -45.03 8.74 -0.35
C LEU A 384 -45.61 9.80 -1.30
N THR A 385 -44.72 10.49 -2.00
CA THR A 385 -45.03 11.55 -2.97
C THR A 385 -44.53 11.15 -4.36
N SER A 386 -44.59 12.07 -5.34
CA SER A 386 -43.88 11.87 -6.61
C SER A 386 -42.38 11.70 -6.40
N HIS A 387 -41.81 12.27 -5.32
CA HIS A 387 -40.42 12.09 -4.92
C HIS A 387 -40.31 11.42 -3.56
N PRO A 388 -40.56 10.10 -3.48
CA PRO A 388 -40.77 9.40 -2.22
C PRO A 388 -39.53 9.44 -1.33
N THR A 389 -39.74 9.55 -0.02
CA THR A 389 -38.66 9.47 0.95
C THR A 389 -38.16 8.01 1.12
N PRO A 390 -36.91 7.78 1.54
CA PRO A 390 -36.40 6.43 1.82
C PRO A 390 -37.26 5.67 2.85
N ALA A 391 -37.82 6.40 3.82
CA ALA A 391 -38.72 5.86 4.83
C ALA A 391 -40.06 5.41 4.22
N ALA A 392 -40.65 6.23 3.34
CA ALA A 392 -41.86 5.86 2.62
C ALA A 392 -41.64 4.64 1.72
N LEU A 393 -40.50 4.56 1.02
CA LEU A 393 -40.13 3.39 0.20
C LEU A 393 -39.97 2.12 1.05
N SER A 394 -39.35 2.23 2.22
CA SER A 394 -39.22 1.09 3.15
C SER A 394 -40.58 0.56 3.58
N ARG A 395 -41.55 1.45 3.85
CA ARG A 395 -42.93 1.05 4.17
C ARG A 395 -43.64 0.45 2.95
N LEU A 396 -43.51 1.07 1.78
CA LEU A 396 -44.11 0.57 0.53
C LEU A 396 -43.63 -0.85 0.18
N ILE A 397 -42.33 -1.12 0.30
CA ILE A 397 -41.72 -2.40 -0.07
C ILE A 397 -42.07 -3.51 0.94
N TYR A 398 -42.05 -3.20 2.23
CA TYR A 398 -42.17 -4.20 3.30
C TYR A 398 -43.57 -4.32 3.91
N PHE A 399 -44.53 -3.47 3.54
CA PHE A 399 -45.89 -3.60 4.04
C PHE A 399 -46.51 -4.94 3.62
N GLY A 400 -47.06 -5.65 4.60
CA GLY A 400 -47.67 -6.97 4.43
C GLY A 400 -49.06 -6.93 3.77
N ALA A 401 -49.14 -6.44 2.53
CA ALA A 401 -50.39 -6.38 1.77
C ALA A 401 -50.85 -7.76 1.24
N ASP A 402 -52.17 -7.88 1.03
CA ASP A 402 -52.78 -8.97 0.27
C ASP A 402 -52.28 -8.97 -1.19
N SER A 403 -52.23 -10.14 -1.83
CA SER A 403 -51.76 -10.33 -3.22
C SER A 403 -52.68 -11.30 -3.94
N ASP A 404 -53.01 -10.99 -5.19
CA ASP A 404 -53.80 -11.87 -6.05
C ASP A 404 -52.96 -13.02 -6.61
N ARG A 405 -51.65 -12.79 -6.76
CA ARG A 405 -50.69 -13.75 -7.31
C ARG A 405 -50.20 -14.76 -6.27
N TYR A 406 -49.94 -14.33 -5.05
CA TYR A 406 -49.33 -15.16 -4.00
C TYR A 406 -50.29 -15.39 -2.84
N LEU A 407 -51.21 -16.34 -3.02
CA LEU A 407 -52.17 -16.72 -1.99
C LEU A 407 -51.44 -17.32 -0.77
N GLY A 408 -51.56 -16.68 0.39
CA GLY A 408 -51.01 -17.19 1.66
C GLY A 408 -49.60 -16.71 2.00
N LEU A 409 -49.23 -15.51 1.58
CA LEU A 409 -47.99 -14.84 2.00
C LEU A 409 -47.81 -14.86 3.54
N PRO A 410 -46.62 -15.23 4.06
CA PRO A 410 -46.41 -15.44 5.50
C PRO A 410 -46.28 -14.14 6.32
N ASP A 411 -46.11 -13.00 5.66
CA ASP A 411 -45.76 -11.70 6.25
C ASP A 411 -46.91 -10.68 6.22
N LEU A 412 -48.15 -11.15 6.17
CA LEU A 412 -49.33 -10.28 6.15
C LEU A 412 -49.42 -9.40 7.39
N ASP A 413 -49.72 -8.13 7.17
CA ASP A 413 -49.89 -7.18 8.26
C ASP A 413 -51.13 -7.55 9.10
N PRO A 414 -51.00 -7.61 10.44
CA PRO A 414 -52.11 -8.01 11.32
C PRO A 414 -53.21 -6.95 11.41
N GLN A 415 -52.93 -5.69 11.05
CA GLN A 415 -53.83 -4.55 11.06
C GLN A 415 -54.35 -4.18 9.64
N ARG A 416 -54.06 -4.99 8.62
CA ARG A 416 -54.44 -4.74 7.21
C ARG A 416 -55.94 -4.69 6.92
N HIS A 417 -56.77 -5.18 7.84
CA HIS A 417 -58.24 -5.11 7.79
C HIS A 417 -58.80 -4.19 8.90
N GLN A 418 -57.94 -3.36 9.49
CA GLN A 418 -58.24 -2.45 10.61
C GLN A 418 -57.56 -1.10 10.37
N ALA A 419 -56.63 -0.69 11.23
CA ALA A 419 -55.97 0.61 11.16
C ALA A 419 -55.20 0.83 9.85
N ASN A 420 -54.72 -0.24 9.20
CA ASN A 420 -53.93 -0.19 7.97
C ASN A 420 -54.73 -0.65 6.73
N GLU A 421 -56.08 -0.62 6.79
CA GLU A 421 -56.94 -1.04 5.66
C GLU A 421 -56.71 -0.19 4.41
N THR A 422 -56.58 1.13 4.56
CA THR A 422 -56.29 2.03 3.44
C THR A 422 -54.98 1.67 2.73
N THR A 423 -53.90 1.47 3.49
CA THR A 423 -52.60 1.06 2.95
C THR A 423 -52.67 -0.29 2.25
N ASN A 424 -53.40 -1.26 2.83
CA ASN A 424 -53.60 -2.56 2.21
C ASN A 424 -54.32 -2.42 0.86
N LEU A 425 -55.44 -1.71 0.82
CA LEU A 425 -56.21 -1.49 -0.41
C LEU A 425 -55.40 -0.76 -1.48
N PHE A 426 -54.58 0.22 -1.07
CA PHE A 426 -53.69 0.93 -1.99
C PHE A 426 -52.62 0.00 -2.57
N ILE A 427 -51.84 -0.68 -1.73
CA ILE A 427 -50.72 -1.51 -2.18
C ILE A 427 -51.24 -2.74 -2.93
N SER A 428 -52.19 -3.49 -2.36
CA SER A 428 -52.76 -4.68 -3.02
C SER A 428 -53.49 -4.32 -4.31
N GLY A 429 -54.06 -3.12 -4.40
CA GLY A 429 -54.76 -2.63 -5.59
C GLY A 429 -53.83 -2.16 -6.71
N THR A 430 -52.61 -1.72 -6.40
CA THR A 430 -51.70 -1.09 -7.37
C THR A 430 -50.48 -1.94 -7.71
N LEU A 431 -50.01 -2.77 -6.78
CA LEU A 431 -48.72 -3.44 -6.85
C LEU A 431 -48.83 -4.91 -6.48
N GLU A 432 -48.01 -5.73 -7.13
CA GLU A 432 -47.62 -7.03 -6.58
C GLU A 432 -46.30 -6.89 -5.81
N PRO A 433 -46.06 -7.71 -4.76
CA PRO A 433 -44.79 -7.71 -4.05
C PRO A 433 -43.60 -7.83 -5.02
N ALA A 434 -42.59 -6.99 -4.83
CA ALA A 434 -41.46 -6.91 -5.73
C ALA A 434 -40.60 -8.18 -5.67
N GLY A 435 -40.23 -8.70 -6.85
CA GLY A 435 -39.28 -9.79 -7.01
C GLY A 435 -37.82 -9.35 -6.83
N THR A 436 -36.91 -10.31 -6.93
CA THR A 436 -35.45 -10.09 -6.94
C THR A 436 -34.85 -10.45 -8.31
N ILE A 437 -33.55 -10.23 -8.49
CA ILE A 437 -32.82 -10.66 -9.70
C ILE A 437 -32.88 -12.16 -9.97
N HIS A 438 -33.25 -12.97 -8.96
CA HIS A 438 -33.41 -14.42 -9.09
C HIS A 438 -34.73 -14.81 -9.76
N CYS A 439 -35.67 -13.89 -9.87
CA CYS A 439 -36.95 -14.13 -10.53
C CYS A 439 -36.82 -13.92 -12.05
N PRO A 440 -37.42 -14.80 -12.86
CA PRO A 440 -37.39 -14.64 -14.31
C PRO A 440 -38.09 -13.34 -14.72
N ARG A 441 -37.65 -12.78 -15.85
CA ARG A 441 -38.31 -11.61 -16.44
C ARG A 441 -39.48 -12.03 -17.30
N ASN A 442 -40.63 -11.40 -17.13
CA ASN A 442 -41.78 -11.57 -18.02
C ASN A 442 -41.60 -10.81 -19.35
N ALA A 443 -42.63 -10.80 -20.21
CA ALA A 443 -42.56 -10.17 -21.53
C ALA A 443 -42.31 -8.64 -21.48
N LEU A 444 -42.66 -7.99 -20.38
CA LEU A 444 -42.45 -6.56 -20.12
C LEU A 444 -41.10 -6.28 -19.42
N GLY A 445 -40.34 -7.34 -19.11
CA GLY A 445 -39.07 -7.25 -18.42
C GLY A 445 -39.17 -7.15 -16.90
N VAL A 446 -40.37 -7.27 -16.32
CA VAL A 446 -40.61 -7.25 -14.88
C VAL A 446 -40.14 -8.57 -14.27
N ASN A 447 -39.43 -8.51 -13.14
CA ASN A 447 -38.98 -9.70 -12.43
C ASN A 447 -40.17 -10.32 -11.66
N GLU A 448 -40.70 -11.43 -12.20
CA GLU A 448 -41.90 -12.09 -11.70
C GLU A 448 -41.56 -13.47 -11.12
N CYS A 449 -41.75 -13.63 -9.82
CA CYS A 449 -41.41 -14.87 -9.13
C CYS A 449 -42.55 -15.90 -9.26
N SER A 450 -42.21 -17.18 -9.39
CA SER A 450 -43.21 -18.26 -9.37
C SER A 450 -43.67 -18.61 -7.95
N THR A 451 -42.87 -18.23 -6.95
CA THR A 451 -43.02 -18.62 -5.55
C THR A 451 -42.52 -17.46 -4.66
N PRO A 452 -43.04 -17.30 -3.43
CA PRO A 452 -42.83 -16.09 -2.62
C PRO A 452 -41.42 -15.96 -2.03
N GLU A 453 -40.59 -17.00 -2.05
CA GLU A 453 -39.28 -17.05 -1.36
C GLU A 453 -38.28 -16.02 -1.91
N ASN A 454 -38.41 -15.65 -3.19
CA ASN A 454 -37.55 -14.67 -3.86
C ASN A 454 -38.18 -13.27 -3.96
N LEU A 455 -39.28 -13.02 -3.26
CA LEU A 455 -39.82 -11.68 -3.08
C LEU A 455 -38.95 -10.90 -2.09
N ILE A 456 -38.71 -9.61 -2.35
CA ILE A 456 -37.84 -8.77 -1.51
C ILE A 456 -38.26 -8.82 -0.05
N ARG A 457 -39.57 -8.68 0.23
CA ARG A 457 -40.09 -8.68 1.61
C ARG A 457 -39.93 -10.00 2.37
N VAL A 458 -39.80 -11.13 1.65
CA VAL A 458 -39.60 -12.46 2.22
C VAL A 458 -38.11 -12.79 2.34
N ARG A 459 -37.32 -12.51 1.30
CA ARG A 459 -35.88 -12.80 1.26
C ARG A 459 -35.06 -11.84 2.13
N HIS A 460 -35.48 -10.58 2.23
CA HIS A 460 -34.77 -9.48 2.90
C HIS A 460 -35.59 -8.79 4.01
N PRO A 461 -36.24 -9.52 4.92
CA PRO A 461 -37.28 -8.95 5.80
C PRO A 461 -36.81 -7.69 6.53
N GLY A 462 -37.42 -6.56 6.17
CA GLY A 462 -37.21 -5.24 6.76
C GLY A 462 -35.78 -4.67 6.66
N THR A 463 -34.99 -5.10 5.69
CA THR A 463 -33.56 -4.74 5.62
C THR A 463 -33.32 -3.25 5.36
N THR A 464 -34.17 -2.56 4.58
CA THR A 464 -34.00 -1.10 4.33
C THR A 464 -34.22 -0.25 5.58
N PHE A 465 -34.95 -0.75 6.59
CA PHE A 465 -35.13 -0.02 7.85
C PHE A 465 -33.80 0.19 8.60
N LEU A 466 -32.76 -0.59 8.30
CA LEU A 466 -31.41 -0.34 8.81
C LEU A 466 -30.83 1.00 8.31
N ILE A 467 -31.23 1.47 7.12
CA ILE A 467 -30.79 2.75 6.55
C ILE A 467 -31.41 3.93 7.30
N GLU A 468 -32.60 3.75 7.90
CA GLU A 468 -33.23 4.73 8.79
C GLU A 468 -32.53 4.85 10.16
N ARG A 469 -31.58 3.95 10.48
CA ARG A 469 -30.90 3.92 11.78
C ARG A 469 -29.53 4.58 11.71
N LEU A 470 -29.11 5.14 12.86
CA LEU A 470 -27.79 5.73 13.03
C LEU A 470 -27.42 6.81 11.99
N GLY A 471 -28.40 7.43 11.32
CA GLY A 471 -28.15 8.39 10.24
C GLY A 471 -27.50 7.79 9.00
N LEU A 472 -27.59 6.47 8.78
CA LEU A 472 -26.90 5.80 7.67
C LEU A 472 -27.30 6.38 6.30
N GLY A 473 -28.58 6.70 6.09
CA GLY A 473 -29.03 7.39 4.88
C GLY A 473 -28.38 8.77 4.68
N ASP A 474 -28.24 9.55 5.75
CA ASP A 474 -27.61 10.88 5.71
C ASP A 474 -26.11 10.78 5.39
N TYR A 475 -25.42 9.78 5.95
CA TYR A 475 -24.01 9.52 5.66
C TYR A 475 -23.77 9.02 4.21
N LEU A 476 -24.72 8.27 3.65
CA LEU A 476 -24.63 7.76 2.28
C LEU A 476 -24.97 8.82 1.22
N SER A 477 -25.83 9.79 1.56
CA SER A 477 -26.33 10.79 0.61
C SER A 477 -25.24 11.52 -0.19
N PRO A 478 -24.12 12.02 0.40
CA PRO A 478 -23.04 12.63 -0.37
C PRO A 478 -22.35 11.66 -1.35
N ILE A 479 -22.20 10.40 -0.96
CA ILE A 479 -21.59 9.36 -1.80
C ILE A 479 -22.51 9.05 -2.98
N VAL A 480 -23.81 8.88 -2.72
CA VAL A 480 -24.81 8.64 -3.77
C VAL A 480 -24.87 9.83 -4.75
N ALA A 481 -24.85 11.06 -4.24
CA ALA A 481 -24.80 12.26 -5.09
C ALA A 481 -23.57 12.27 -6.01
N ALA A 482 -22.39 11.90 -5.50
CA ALA A 482 -21.18 11.82 -6.31
C ALA A 482 -21.31 10.85 -7.49
N PHE A 483 -22.00 9.72 -7.32
CA PHE A 483 -22.29 8.78 -8.41
C PHE A 483 -23.41 9.28 -9.33
N ALA A 484 -24.50 9.82 -8.78
CA ALA A 484 -25.63 10.30 -9.58
C ALA A 484 -25.23 11.41 -10.56
N GLU A 485 -24.26 12.26 -10.20
CA GLU A 485 -23.88 13.44 -10.98
C GLU A 485 -22.93 13.17 -12.17
N VAL A 486 -22.43 11.93 -12.37
CA VAL A 486 -21.41 11.65 -13.41
C VAL A 486 -22.01 11.37 -14.78
N ALA A 487 -23.26 10.93 -14.83
CA ALA A 487 -23.97 10.61 -16.05
C ALA A 487 -25.43 11.05 -15.93
N PRO A 488 -26.12 11.40 -17.03
CA PRO A 488 -27.54 11.73 -16.99
C PRO A 488 -28.45 10.50 -16.82
N ASP A 489 -27.96 9.30 -17.10
CA ASP A 489 -28.66 8.01 -16.93
C ASP A 489 -28.21 7.28 -15.66
N THR A 490 -28.62 6.02 -15.46
CA THR A 490 -28.30 5.21 -14.27
C THR A 490 -26.86 4.68 -14.21
N THR A 491 -25.97 5.12 -15.11
CA THR A 491 -24.60 4.58 -15.21
C THR A 491 -23.84 4.73 -13.89
N GLY A 492 -23.98 5.87 -13.19
CA GLY A 492 -23.26 6.12 -11.94
C GLY A 492 -23.77 5.24 -10.80
N GLU A 493 -25.08 5.17 -10.65
CA GLU A 493 -25.81 4.36 -9.69
C GLU A 493 -25.48 2.87 -9.89
N GLU A 494 -25.43 2.41 -11.14
CA GLU A 494 -25.01 1.05 -11.50
C GLU A 494 -23.57 0.73 -11.08
N ILE A 495 -22.63 1.69 -11.20
CA ILE A 495 -21.26 1.50 -10.70
C ILE A 495 -21.26 1.32 -9.17
N LEU A 496 -22.04 2.13 -8.43
CA LEU A 496 -22.16 1.99 -6.97
C LEU A 496 -22.79 0.65 -6.57
N ILE A 497 -23.86 0.25 -7.27
CA ILE A 497 -24.52 -1.05 -7.08
C ILE A 497 -23.54 -2.20 -7.35
N ASP A 498 -22.68 -2.08 -8.36
CA ASP A 498 -21.68 -3.09 -8.68
C ASP A 498 -20.56 -3.19 -7.63
N PHE A 499 -20.18 -2.08 -6.97
CA PHE A 499 -19.29 -2.14 -5.81
C PHE A 499 -19.89 -2.98 -4.68
N PHE A 500 -21.14 -2.70 -4.28
CA PHE A 500 -21.82 -3.46 -3.22
C PHE A 500 -22.09 -4.91 -3.63
N SER A 501 -22.50 -5.14 -4.88
CA SER A 501 -22.72 -6.48 -5.42
C SER A 501 -21.43 -7.30 -5.43
N THR A 502 -20.31 -6.69 -5.85
CA THR A 502 -19.01 -7.37 -5.85
C THR A 502 -18.55 -7.67 -4.44
N ALA A 503 -18.66 -6.72 -3.51
CA ALA A 503 -18.37 -6.96 -2.11
C ALA A 503 -19.20 -8.13 -1.55
N TYR A 504 -20.53 -8.13 -1.78
CA TYR A 504 -21.42 -9.20 -1.33
C TYR A 504 -21.02 -10.57 -1.88
N ARG A 505 -20.71 -10.72 -3.18
CA ARG A 505 -20.35 -12.03 -3.76
C ARG A 505 -19.13 -12.68 -3.09
N HIS A 506 -18.24 -11.87 -2.51
CA HIS A 506 -17.05 -12.35 -1.78
C HIS A 506 -17.19 -12.24 -0.26
N TRP A 507 -18.33 -11.75 0.25
CA TRP A 507 -18.56 -11.56 1.68
C TRP A 507 -18.75 -12.89 2.43
N PRO A 508 -19.67 -13.77 2.01
CA PRO A 508 -19.90 -15.02 2.72
C PRO A 508 -18.65 -15.91 2.72
N GLY A 509 -18.36 -16.52 3.87
CA GLY A 509 -17.39 -17.60 4.02
C GLY A 509 -18.02 -18.97 3.77
N LYS A 510 -17.24 -20.04 3.97
CA LYS A 510 -17.67 -21.45 3.75
C LYS A 510 -18.83 -21.88 4.67
N GLU A 511 -19.13 -21.11 5.69
CA GLU A 511 -20.22 -21.31 6.65
C GLU A 511 -21.56 -20.69 6.22
N HIS A 512 -21.66 -20.18 4.99
CA HIS A 512 -22.85 -19.56 4.44
C HIS A 512 -24.06 -20.51 4.39
N GLY A 513 -25.25 -19.91 4.30
CA GLY A 513 -26.53 -20.60 4.10
C GLY A 513 -26.98 -20.58 2.62
N PRO A 514 -28.29 -20.79 2.36
CA PRO A 514 -28.85 -20.82 1.00
C PRO A 514 -28.75 -19.50 0.24
N GLU A 515 -28.41 -18.40 0.91
CA GLU A 515 -28.16 -17.08 0.31
C GLU A 515 -26.98 -17.02 -0.68
N CYS A 516 -26.14 -18.05 -0.70
CA CYS A 516 -24.87 -18.08 -1.41
C CYS A 516 -24.68 -19.45 -2.07
N ILE A 517 -24.38 -19.47 -3.39
CA ILE A 517 -24.19 -20.68 -4.18
C ILE A 517 -22.89 -20.59 -5.01
N LYS A 518 -21.87 -21.40 -4.69
CA LYS A 518 -20.58 -21.44 -5.43
C LYS A 518 -20.61 -22.08 -6.82
N ALA A 519 -21.79 -22.32 -7.38
CA ALA A 519 -21.94 -22.93 -8.70
C ALA A 519 -22.04 -21.88 -9.80
N GLY A 520 -21.26 -22.06 -10.88
CA GLY A 520 -21.29 -21.18 -12.04
C GLY A 520 -20.39 -19.96 -11.88
N SER A 521 -20.87 -18.82 -12.35
CA SER A 521 -20.20 -17.51 -12.27
C SER A 521 -21.26 -16.41 -12.11
N PRO A 522 -20.87 -15.17 -11.78
CA PRO A 522 -21.84 -14.06 -11.70
C PRO A 522 -22.67 -13.87 -12.97
N ALA A 523 -22.13 -14.28 -14.13
CA ALA A 523 -22.82 -14.18 -15.42
C ALA A 523 -23.81 -15.32 -15.69
N THR A 524 -23.67 -16.47 -15.01
CA THR A 524 -24.50 -17.67 -15.25
C THR A 524 -25.41 -18.02 -14.08
N ASN A 525 -25.13 -17.48 -12.89
CA ASN A 525 -25.90 -17.69 -11.69
C ASN A 525 -25.96 -16.38 -10.87
N THR A 526 -27.16 -15.84 -10.69
CA THR A 526 -27.36 -14.61 -9.90
C THR A 526 -27.19 -14.84 -8.40
N GLU A 527 -27.26 -16.07 -7.91
CA GLU A 527 -26.95 -16.43 -6.51
C GLU A 527 -25.46 -16.78 -6.31
N TYR A 528 -24.62 -16.52 -7.33
CA TYR A 528 -23.20 -16.84 -7.25
C TYR A 528 -22.50 -16.05 -6.13
N CYS A 529 -21.73 -16.78 -5.33
CA CYS A 529 -20.74 -16.24 -4.40
C CYS A 529 -19.46 -17.07 -4.49
N SER A 530 -18.32 -16.51 -4.08
CA SER A 530 -17.02 -17.19 -4.14
C SER A 530 -16.69 -18.02 -2.90
N GLU A 531 -17.44 -17.83 -1.81
CA GLU A 531 -17.11 -18.31 -0.45
C GLU A 531 -15.77 -17.74 0.08
N ALA A 532 -15.36 -16.54 -0.37
CA ALA A 532 -14.06 -15.97 -0.03
C ALA A 532 -13.89 -15.67 1.47
N GLY A 533 -14.99 -15.46 2.20
CA GLY A 533 -14.95 -15.22 3.64
C GLY A 533 -14.55 -13.81 4.04
N ALA A 534 -14.87 -12.78 3.25
CA ALA A 534 -14.58 -11.40 3.65
C ALA A 534 -15.34 -10.99 4.93
N ASN A 535 -16.43 -11.68 5.27
CA ASN A 535 -17.12 -11.54 6.55
C ASN A 535 -16.18 -11.75 7.76
N SER A 536 -15.12 -12.56 7.64
CA SER A 536 -14.11 -12.74 8.71
C SER A 536 -13.43 -11.44 9.12
N TYR A 537 -13.38 -10.43 8.23
CA TYR A 537 -12.83 -9.09 8.49
C TYR A 537 -13.79 -8.16 9.24
N GLU A 538 -15.07 -8.51 9.42
CA GLU A 538 -16.06 -7.61 10.05
C GLU A 538 -15.63 -7.03 11.42
N PRO A 539 -15.07 -7.82 12.37
CA PRO A 539 -14.59 -7.27 13.64
C PRO A 539 -13.48 -6.24 13.45
N LEU A 540 -12.47 -6.57 12.64
CA LEU A 540 -11.34 -5.71 12.31
C LEU A 540 -11.77 -4.42 11.62
N LEU A 541 -12.65 -4.52 10.60
CA LEU A 541 -13.18 -3.37 9.89
C LEU A 541 -13.98 -2.46 10.82
N ALA A 542 -14.77 -3.04 11.73
CA ALA A 542 -15.52 -2.27 12.70
C ALA A 542 -14.61 -1.54 13.70
N ASP A 543 -13.58 -2.21 14.25
CA ASP A 543 -12.60 -1.55 15.13
C ASP A 543 -11.80 -0.48 14.38
N ALA A 544 -11.45 -0.71 13.11
CA ALA A 544 -10.76 0.26 12.26
C ALA A 544 -11.60 1.52 11.98
N LEU A 545 -12.90 1.36 11.72
CA LEU A 545 -13.81 2.48 11.45
C LEU A 545 -14.17 3.29 12.70
N GLN A 546 -14.08 2.67 13.88
CA GLN A 546 -14.24 3.33 15.19
C GLN A 546 -12.92 3.84 15.78
N ALA A 547 -11.80 3.50 15.15
CA ALA A 547 -10.51 3.95 15.61
C ALA A 547 -10.44 5.48 15.54
N GLU A 548 -9.83 6.05 16.57
CA GLU A 548 -9.68 7.50 16.66
C GLU A 548 -9.03 8.04 15.38
N ASP A 549 -9.61 9.12 14.89
CA ASP A 549 -9.09 9.92 13.79
C ASP A 549 -9.14 9.29 12.37
N VAL A 550 -9.56 8.03 12.18
CA VAL A 550 -9.60 7.40 10.84
C VAL A 550 -10.56 8.10 9.86
N ILE A 551 -11.81 8.35 10.28
CA ILE A 551 -12.79 9.07 9.46
C ILE A 551 -12.39 10.55 9.34
N ALA A 552 -11.96 11.15 10.46
CA ALA A 552 -11.63 12.57 10.50
C ALA A 552 -10.35 12.92 9.70
N SER A 553 -9.36 12.03 9.63
CA SER A 553 -8.17 12.18 8.81
C SER A 553 -8.52 12.07 7.33
N SER A 554 -9.41 11.15 6.97
CA SER A 554 -9.89 10.95 5.60
C SER A 554 -10.65 12.18 5.09
N VAL A 555 -11.53 12.75 5.93
CA VAL A 555 -12.24 14.01 5.63
C VAL A 555 -11.26 15.18 5.46
N ALA A 556 -10.26 15.29 6.36
CA ALA A 556 -9.25 16.35 6.27
C ALA A 556 -8.38 16.24 5.01
N PHE A 557 -7.93 15.03 4.67
CA PHE A 557 -7.19 14.76 3.44
C PHE A 557 -8.03 15.08 2.20
N ALA A 558 -9.31 14.68 2.19
CA ALA A 558 -10.22 14.95 1.09
C ALA A 558 -10.43 16.46 0.87
N ARG A 559 -10.63 17.24 1.94
CA ARG A 559 -10.72 18.71 1.90
C ARG A 559 -9.48 19.35 1.29
N MET A 560 -8.29 18.90 1.73
CA MET A 560 -7.02 19.37 1.19
C MET A 560 -6.88 18.98 -0.30
N ALA A 561 -7.34 17.78 -0.68
CA ALA A 561 -7.21 17.30 -2.05
C ALA A 561 -8.04 18.12 -3.06
N ILE A 562 -9.24 18.56 -2.66
CA ILE A 562 -10.15 19.32 -3.51
C ILE A 562 -9.90 20.84 -3.48
N ASP A 563 -9.09 21.35 -2.55
CA ASP A 563 -8.86 22.78 -2.36
C ASP A 563 -8.18 23.41 -3.61
N PRO A 564 -8.85 24.33 -4.34
CA PRO A 564 -8.29 24.98 -5.51
C PRO A 564 -7.12 25.92 -5.17
N SER A 565 -7.00 26.38 -3.91
CA SER A 565 -5.88 27.20 -3.45
C SER A 565 -4.60 26.40 -3.23
N ALA A 566 -4.71 25.09 -3.04
CA ALA A 566 -3.60 24.14 -2.90
C ALA A 566 -3.24 23.45 -4.23
N ALA A 567 -3.59 24.06 -5.37
CA ALA A 567 -3.34 23.51 -6.69
C ALA A 567 -1.86 23.60 -7.09
N VAL A 568 -1.37 22.58 -7.81
CA VAL A 568 -0.04 22.57 -8.40
C VAL A 568 -0.08 23.07 -9.84
N THR A 569 0.90 23.87 -10.24
CA THR A 569 1.02 24.33 -11.63
C THR A 569 1.80 23.32 -12.46
N VAL A 570 1.21 22.87 -13.57
CA VAL A 570 1.90 22.00 -14.55
C VAL A 570 3.07 22.76 -15.16
N GLN A 571 4.27 22.18 -15.10
CA GLN A 571 5.50 22.88 -15.48
C GLN A 571 5.92 22.64 -16.94
N ARG A 572 5.51 21.52 -17.53
CA ARG A 572 5.98 21.08 -18.85
C ARG A 572 4.84 20.60 -19.76
N GLY A 573 5.13 20.55 -21.05
CA GLY A 573 4.23 19.98 -22.05
C GLY A 573 3.11 20.92 -22.53
N PRO A 574 2.16 20.39 -23.33
CA PRO A 574 1.07 21.19 -23.90
C PRO A 574 0.13 21.81 -22.85
N LYS A 575 0.12 21.28 -21.63
CA LYS A 575 -0.68 21.78 -20.50
C LYS A 575 0.11 22.68 -19.54
N ALA A 576 1.35 23.07 -19.89
CA ALA A 576 2.15 23.93 -19.04
C ALA A 576 1.41 25.24 -18.68
N GLY A 577 1.48 25.64 -17.41
CA GLY A 577 0.76 26.79 -16.86
C GLY A 577 -0.67 26.49 -16.39
N GLN A 578 -1.20 25.30 -16.64
CA GLN A 578 -2.49 24.89 -16.09
C GLN A 578 -2.35 24.55 -14.59
N ALA A 579 -3.28 25.01 -13.76
CA ALA A 579 -3.39 24.60 -12.37
C ALA A 579 -4.15 23.29 -12.25
N TRP A 580 -3.63 22.35 -11.45
CA TRP A 580 -4.24 21.07 -11.13
C TRP A 580 -4.51 20.97 -9.63
N THR A 581 -5.73 20.64 -9.24
CA THR A 581 -5.98 20.24 -7.85
C THR A 581 -5.37 18.86 -7.60
N LYS A 582 -5.14 18.51 -6.34
CA LYS A 582 -4.65 17.18 -5.98
C LYS A 582 -5.70 16.11 -6.27
N ALA A 583 -6.99 16.45 -6.19
CA ALA A 583 -8.08 15.59 -6.65
C ALA A 583 -7.95 15.23 -8.14
N GLN A 584 -7.60 16.19 -9.01
CA GLN A 584 -7.35 15.93 -10.43
C GLN A 584 -6.11 15.05 -10.64
N ALA A 585 -5.06 15.23 -9.82
CA ALA A 585 -3.89 14.37 -9.85
C ALA A 585 -4.22 12.92 -9.42
N LEU A 586 -5.05 12.76 -8.37
CA LEU A 586 -5.55 11.47 -7.90
C LEU A 586 -6.44 10.78 -8.94
N GLU A 587 -7.37 11.51 -9.56
CA GLU A 587 -8.21 10.99 -10.67
C GLU A 587 -7.34 10.50 -11.83
N LYS A 588 -6.33 11.29 -12.21
CA LYS A 588 -5.39 10.92 -13.26
C LYS A 588 -4.58 9.67 -12.89
N LEU A 589 -4.09 9.58 -11.65
CA LEU A 589 -3.36 8.41 -11.16
C LEU A 589 -4.25 7.16 -11.13
N ALA A 590 -5.49 7.28 -10.61
CA ALA A 590 -6.46 6.19 -10.60
C ALA A 590 -6.75 5.67 -12.02
N ARG A 591 -6.88 6.59 -13.00
CA ARG A 591 -7.01 6.20 -14.40
C ARG A 591 -5.80 5.45 -14.95
N ILE A 592 -4.58 5.87 -14.63
CA ILE A 592 -3.36 5.13 -15.03
C ILE A 592 -3.34 3.74 -14.40
N LEU A 593 -3.77 3.62 -13.15
CA LEU A 593 -3.75 2.36 -12.40
C LEU A 593 -4.78 1.36 -12.89
N PHE A 594 -6.03 1.78 -13.09
CA PHE A 594 -7.16 0.87 -13.29
C PHE A 594 -7.75 0.84 -14.70
N SER A 595 -7.54 1.88 -15.53
CA SER A 595 -8.22 1.93 -16.82
C SER A 595 -7.62 0.97 -17.85
N THR A 596 -8.40 -0.01 -18.29
CA THR A 596 -8.01 -0.96 -19.34
C THR A 596 -7.90 -0.26 -20.69
N ARG A 597 -8.80 0.71 -20.96
CA ARG A 597 -8.77 1.54 -22.16
C ARG A 597 -7.50 2.39 -22.23
N TYR A 598 -7.17 3.07 -21.13
CA TYR A 598 -5.96 3.87 -21.07
C TYR A 598 -4.71 3.01 -21.27
N ALA A 599 -4.65 1.84 -20.63
CA ALA A 599 -3.53 0.91 -20.79
C ALA A 599 -3.39 0.41 -22.25
N ALA A 600 -4.51 0.08 -22.91
CA ALA A 600 -4.53 -0.30 -24.32
C ALA A 600 -4.00 0.82 -25.24
N ASP A 601 -4.46 2.06 -25.03
CA ASP A 601 -4.04 3.24 -25.79
C ASP A 601 -2.53 3.52 -25.66
N ARG A 602 -1.92 3.12 -24.54
CA ARG A 602 -0.46 3.20 -24.32
C ARG A 602 0.31 1.98 -24.80
N GLY A 603 -0.37 0.93 -25.26
CA GLY A 603 0.25 -0.33 -25.63
C GLY A 603 0.96 -0.99 -24.45
N MET A 604 0.37 -0.88 -23.26
CA MET A 604 0.95 -1.40 -22.02
C MET A 604 1.11 -2.92 -22.08
N VAL A 605 2.28 -3.38 -21.64
CA VAL A 605 2.68 -4.79 -21.59
C VAL A 605 3.46 -5.04 -20.31
N ASP A 606 3.52 -6.29 -19.87
CA ASP A 606 4.45 -6.73 -18.83
C ASP A 606 5.90 -6.69 -19.34
N ARG A 607 6.85 -7.02 -18.47
CA ARG A 607 8.28 -7.04 -18.83
C ARG A 607 8.60 -8.05 -19.93
N TRP A 608 7.77 -9.08 -20.11
CA TRP A 608 7.91 -10.13 -21.13
C TRP A 608 7.14 -9.82 -22.43
N GLY A 609 6.49 -8.66 -22.53
CA GLY A 609 5.74 -8.23 -23.71
C GLY A 609 4.33 -8.81 -23.82
N LYS A 610 3.80 -9.47 -22.79
CA LYS A 610 2.41 -9.94 -22.76
C LYS A 610 1.47 -8.77 -22.45
N LYS A 611 0.27 -8.84 -23.02
CA LYS A 611 -0.79 -7.85 -22.84
C LYS A 611 -1.89 -8.29 -21.89
N LYS A 612 -2.00 -9.60 -21.63
CA LYS A 612 -3.10 -10.17 -20.86
C LYS A 612 -2.68 -10.42 -19.42
N ALA A 613 -3.62 -10.25 -18.49
CA ALA A 613 -3.49 -10.68 -17.10
C ALA A 613 -4.44 -11.86 -16.83
N THR A 614 -4.11 -12.68 -15.84
CA THR A 614 -4.94 -13.81 -15.40
C THR A 614 -5.41 -13.52 -13.98
N TRP A 615 -6.72 -13.56 -13.75
CA TRP A 615 -7.33 -13.35 -12.45
C TRP A 615 -7.10 -14.56 -11.53
N ALA A 616 -7.31 -14.39 -10.23
CA ALA A 616 -7.12 -15.44 -9.23
C ALA A 616 -7.94 -16.73 -9.53
N ASP A 617 -9.11 -16.59 -10.15
CA ASP A 617 -9.99 -17.70 -10.52
C ASP A 617 -9.73 -18.28 -11.92
N GLY A 618 -8.67 -17.83 -12.60
CA GLY A 618 -8.28 -18.26 -13.93
C GLY A 618 -8.99 -17.56 -15.09
N ARG A 619 -9.92 -16.62 -14.83
CA ARG A 619 -10.43 -15.74 -15.90
C ARG A 619 -9.30 -14.87 -16.46
N THR A 620 -9.44 -14.47 -17.72
CA THR A 620 -8.42 -13.66 -18.40
C THR A 620 -8.92 -12.24 -18.66
N GLN A 621 -8.08 -11.27 -18.32
CA GLN A 621 -8.25 -9.87 -18.71
C GLN A 621 -7.44 -9.59 -19.98
N GLU A 622 -8.11 -9.13 -21.03
CA GLU A 622 -7.51 -8.96 -22.36
C GLU A 622 -6.43 -7.87 -22.42
N GLN A 623 -6.49 -6.89 -21.52
CA GLN A 623 -5.50 -5.82 -21.39
C GLN A 623 -5.14 -5.61 -19.91
N LEU A 624 -3.90 -5.88 -19.56
CA LEU A 624 -3.34 -5.59 -18.25
C LEU A 624 -3.25 -4.07 -18.01
N THR A 625 -3.29 -3.69 -16.74
CA THR A 625 -3.19 -2.32 -16.25
C THR A 625 -1.98 -2.18 -15.32
N VAL A 626 -1.67 -0.97 -14.84
CA VAL A 626 -0.59 -0.84 -13.85
C VAL A 626 -0.97 -1.55 -12.55
N PHE A 627 -2.25 -1.54 -12.16
CA PHE A 627 -2.72 -2.32 -11.02
C PHE A 627 -2.37 -3.80 -11.15
N THR A 628 -2.67 -4.43 -12.29
CA THR A 628 -2.35 -5.85 -12.49
C THR A 628 -0.83 -6.09 -12.51
N LEU A 629 -0.03 -5.17 -13.05
CA LEU A 629 1.44 -5.29 -13.00
C LEU A 629 1.99 -5.25 -11.57
N ILE A 630 1.43 -4.39 -10.72
CA ILE A 630 1.79 -4.32 -9.30
C ILE A 630 1.31 -5.58 -8.57
N ALA A 631 0.07 -6.01 -8.80
CA ALA A 631 -0.49 -7.22 -8.20
C ALA A 631 0.32 -8.46 -8.59
N ASP A 632 0.68 -8.62 -9.87
CA ASP A 632 1.54 -9.71 -10.36
C ASP A 632 2.92 -9.69 -9.71
N ALA A 633 3.52 -8.50 -9.53
CA ALA A 633 4.81 -8.37 -8.85
C ALA A 633 4.73 -8.73 -7.36
N LEU A 634 3.67 -8.33 -6.66
CA LEU A 634 3.44 -8.68 -5.25
C LEU A 634 3.17 -10.18 -5.09
N ASN A 635 2.31 -10.76 -5.93
CA ASN A 635 2.09 -12.20 -6.00
C ASN A 635 3.39 -12.95 -6.30
N GLY A 636 4.24 -12.38 -7.15
CA GLY A 636 5.59 -12.87 -7.41
C GLY A 636 6.45 -12.93 -6.15
N ILE A 637 6.43 -11.90 -5.29
CA ILE A 637 7.14 -11.89 -4.00
C ILE A 637 6.66 -13.04 -3.12
N ASP A 638 5.35 -13.21 -2.95
CA ASP A 638 4.80 -14.29 -2.11
C ASP A 638 5.11 -15.68 -2.67
N ALA A 639 4.96 -15.86 -3.98
CA ALA A 639 5.29 -17.10 -4.68
C ALA A 639 6.78 -17.46 -4.53
N ARG A 640 7.70 -16.50 -4.50
CA ARG A 640 9.14 -16.76 -4.28
C ARG A 640 9.39 -17.36 -2.90
N PHE A 641 8.72 -16.89 -1.86
CA PHE A 641 8.86 -17.47 -0.52
C PHE A 641 8.25 -18.88 -0.44
N GLU A 642 7.12 -19.11 -1.10
CA GLU A 642 6.39 -20.39 -1.05
C GLU A 642 7.02 -21.49 -1.89
N GLN A 643 7.57 -21.14 -3.05
CA GLN A 643 8.18 -22.09 -4.00
C GLN A 643 9.67 -22.31 -3.73
N SER A 644 10.27 -21.53 -2.81
CA SER A 644 11.68 -21.69 -2.47
C SER A 644 11.95 -23.08 -1.90
N SER A 645 12.96 -23.75 -2.45
CA SER A 645 13.46 -25.03 -1.94
C SER A 645 14.47 -24.86 -0.79
N ALA A 646 14.75 -23.62 -0.39
CA ALA A 646 15.66 -23.34 0.72
C ALA A 646 15.05 -23.87 2.03
N PRO A 647 15.81 -24.61 2.86
CA PRO A 647 15.30 -25.21 4.09
C PRO A 647 14.85 -24.16 5.13
N ASP A 648 15.33 -22.93 5.02
CA ASP A 648 15.04 -21.78 5.88
C ASP A 648 14.04 -20.79 5.26
N ALA A 649 13.36 -21.15 4.16
CA ALA A 649 12.46 -20.24 3.43
C ALA A 649 11.32 -19.66 4.30
N ALA A 650 10.72 -20.47 5.16
CA ALA A 650 9.66 -20.02 6.07
C ALA A 650 10.18 -19.03 7.12
N GLU A 651 11.38 -19.26 7.66
CA GLU A 651 12.05 -18.35 8.59
C GLU A 651 12.36 -17.02 7.89
N ARG A 652 12.90 -17.05 6.67
CA ARG A 652 13.16 -15.86 5.86
C ARG A 652 11.90 -15.08 5.53
N LYS A 653 10.76 -15.75 5.28
CA LYS A 653 9.45 -15.08 5.09
C LYS A 653 9.05 -14.34 6.37
N GLY A 654 9.24 -14.96 7.53
CA GLY A 654 9.00 -14.33 8.85
C GLY A 654 9.89 -13.11 9.10
N GLN A 655 11.19 -13.26 8.86
CA GLN A 655 12.19 -12.19 8.95
C GLN A 655 11.87 -11.04 7.99
N TRP A 656 11.56 -11.34 6.72
CA TRP A 656 11.16 -10.34 5.74
C TRP A 656 9.97 -9.51 6.23
N LYS A 657 8.89 -10.18 6.66
CA LYS A 657 7.69 -9.51 7.19
C LYS A 657 8.01 -8.63 8.41
N ARG A 658 8.83 -9.14 9.33
CA ARG A 658 9.27 -8.39 10.51
C ARG A 658 10.09 -7.15 10.13
N ALA A 659 11.02 -7.29 9.20
CA ALA A 659 11.85 -6.21 8.72
C ALA A 659 11.04 -5.12 8.02
N THR A 660 10.10 -5.50 7.14
CA THR A 660 9.22 -4.53 6.47
C THR A 660 8.34 -3.79 7.48
N ASP A 661 7.88 -4.48 8.52
CA ASP A 661 7.11 -3.88 9.60
C ASP A 661 7.92 -2.86 10.40
N GLU A 662 9.15 -3.22 10.80
CA GLU A 662 10.06 -2.31 11.52
C GLU A 662 10.48 -1.12 10.66
N LEU A 663 10.65 -1.31 9.35
CA LEU A 663 10.93 -0.23 8.41
C LEU A 663 9.75 0.75 8.33
N VAL A 664 8.51 0.25 8.25
CA VAL A 664 7.30 1.08 8.29
C VAL A 664 7.21 1.83 9.61
N ASP A 665 7.52 1.18 10.74
CA ASP A 665 7.52 1.82 12.06
C ASP A 665 8.59 2.90 12.19
N ALA A 666 9.80 2.65 11.71
CA ALA A 666 10.89 3.63 11.79
C ALA A 666 10.66 4.84 10.88
N LEU A 667 10.12 4.61 9.67
CA LEU A 667 9.95 5.67 8.68
C LEU A 667 8.63 6.42 8.84
N LEU A 668 7.51 5.73 9.06
CA LEU A 668 6.17 6.33 9.05
C LEU A 668 5.63 6.62 10.44
N ALA A 669 6.38 6.37 11.52
CA ALA A 669 5.94 6.71 12.88
C ALA A 669 5.49 8.17 12.99
N VAL A 670 4.39 8.37 13.71
CA VAL A 670 3.74 9.65 13.95
C VAL A 670 3.73 9.94 15.44
N GLU A 671 3.90 11.21 15.80
CA GLU A 671 3.69 11.74 17.14
C GLU A 671 2.58 12.81 17.12
N GLY A 672 1.90 13.01 18.24
CA GLY A 672 0.70 13.84 18.30
C GLY A 672 -0.56 13.12 17.81
N SER A 673 -1.69 13.81 17.83
CA SER A 673 -2.98 13.30 17.36
C SER A 673 -3.79 14.40 16.66
N GLY A 674 -4.71 14.00 15.78
CA GLY A 674 -5.58 14.93 15.07
C GLY A 674 -4.78 15.97 14.27
N PRO A 675 -5.16 17.26 14.33
CA PRO A 675 -4.44 18.34 13.63
C PRO A 675 -2.98 18.55 14.04
N GLU A 676 -2.58 18.07 15.22
CA GLU A 676 -1.19 18.20 15.73
C GLU A 676 -0.30 17.01 15.33
N ALA A 677 -0.85 16.05 14.58
CA ALA A 677 -0.14 14.88 14.09
C ALA A 677 1.03 15.29 13.18
N ARG A 678 2.18 14.65 13.41
CA ARG A 678 3.41 14.91 12.63
C ARG A 678 4.30 13.68 12.59
N PHE A 679 5.12 13.55 11.55
CA PHE A 679 6.08 12.46 11.50
C PHE A 679 7.10 12.59 12.65
N LYS A 680 7.34 11.49 13.35
CA LYS A 680 8.40 11.41 14.38
C LYS A 680 9.75 11.73 13.75
N ASN A 681 9.99 11.20 12.55
CA ASN A 681 11.14 11.56 11.74
C ASN A 681 10.85 12.79 10.86
N ARG A 682 11.22 13.97 11.38
CA ARG A 682 11.03 15.27 10.69
C ARG A 682 11.80 15.43 9.39
N ALA A 683 12.81 14.60 9.17
CA ALA A 683 13.53 14.65 7.91
C ALA A 683 12.75 13.95 6.80
N LEU A 684 11.96 12.92 7.10
CA LEU A 684 11.35 12.05 6.11
C LEU A 684 10.61 12.79 4.99
N PRO A 685 9.68 13.75 5.26
CA PRO A 685 8.97 14.43 4.17
C PRO A 685 9.92 15.23 3.27
N ARG A 686 10.92 15.89 3.87
CA ARG A 686 11.93 16.67 3.15
C ARG A 686 12.84 15.76 2.32
N MET A 687 13.26 14.63 2.87
CA MET A 687 14.06 13.63 2.16
C MET A 687 13.29 13.08 0.96
N GLY A 688 12.02 12.71 1.17
CA GLY A 688 11.14 12.24 0.11
C GLY A 688 10.98 13.28 -1.00
N ALA A 689 10.77 14.55 -0.66
CA ALA A 689 10.69 15.63 -1.64
C ALA A 689 11.99 15.79 -2.46
N VAL A 690 13.16 15.70 -1.82
CA VAL A 690 14.46 15.76 -2.52
C VAL A 690 14.63 14.56 -3.46
N VAL A 691 14.31 13.35 -3.00
CA VAL A 691 14.38 12.12 -3.83
C VAL A 691 13.44 12.23 -5.02
N LEU A 692 12.21 12.71 -4.83
CA LEU A 692 11.26 12.90 -5.92
C LEU A 692 11.71 13.99 -6.91
N ARG A 693 12.36 15.07 -6.44
CA ARG A 693 12.97 16.08 -7.32
C ARG A 693 14.10 15.48 -8.16
N ALA A 694 15.00 14.71 -7.54
CA ALA A 694 16.07 14.03 -8.25
C ALA A 694 15.53 13.03 -9.28
N LEU A 695 14.53 12.22 -8.90
CA LEU A 695 13.83 11.31 -9.82
C LEU A 695 13.19 12.07 -10.98
N ARG A 696 12.51 13.18 -10.68
CA ARG A 696 11.88 14.06 -11.67
C ARG A 696 12.92 14.64 -12.65
N GLU A 697 14.07 15.08 -12.17
CA GLU A 697 15.16 15.59 -13.00
C GLU A 697 15.77 14.49 -13.89
N GLN A 698 16.06 13.31 -13.34
CA GLN A 698 16.55 12.16 -14.11
C GLN A 698 15.57 11.76 -15.21
N LEU A 699 14.29 11.71 -14.86
CA LEU A 699 13.22 11.38 -15.78
C LEU A 699 13.09 12.44 -16.88
N ASN A 700 13.21 13.72 -16.55
CA ASN A 700 13.19 14.81 -17.53
C ASN A 700 14.41 14.78 -18.46
N ALA A 701 15.59 14.40 -17.95
CA ALA A 701 16.81 14.26 -18.74
C ALA A 701 16.77 13.06 -19.70
N ARG A 702 16.19 11.92 -19.26
CA ARG A 702 16.10 10.69 -20.06
C ARG A 702 14.88 10.64 -20.99
N CYS A 703 13.83 11.41 -20.67
CA CYS A 703 12.57 11.45 -21.42
C CYS A 703 12.20 12.91 -21.82
N PRO A 704 13.02 13.62 -22.61
CA PRO A 704 12.81 15.06 -22.85
C PRO A 704 11.48 15.40 -23.55
N ASP A 705 10.99 14.51 -24.42
CA ASP A 705 9.77 14.71 -25.23
C ASP A 705 8.55 13.89 -24.75
N ARG A 706 8.56 13.40 -23.50
CA ARG A 706 7.51 12.53 -22.98
C ARG A 706 6.14 13.20 -22.99
N GLU A 707 6.06 14.48 -22.64
CA GLU A 707 4.80 15.22 -22.53
C GLU A 707 4.09 15.38 -23.88
N THR A 708 4.84 15.35 -24.99
CA THR A 708 4.30 15.48 -26.36
C THR A 708 4.05 14.12 -26.99
N THR A 709 5.01 13.18 -26.86
CA THR A 709 4.93 11.86 -27.49
C THR A 709 4.11 10.85 -26.68
N GLY A 710 3.97 11.08 -25.37
CA GLY A 710 3.34 10.16 -24.43
C GLY A 710 4.06 8.82 -24.30
N ARG A 711 5.36 8.78 -24.63
CA ARG A 711 6.21 7.58 -24.59
C ARG A 711 7.53 7.91 -23.91
N CYS A 712 8.03 6.97 -23.11
CA CYS A 712 9.42 7.00 -22.68
C CYS A 712 9.99 5.58 -22.58
N ALA A 713 10.82 5.19 -23.55
CA ALA A 713 11.42 3.86 -23.59
C ALA A 713 12.30 3.57 -22.37
N TRP A 714 13.03 4.58 -21.88
CA TRP A 714 13.85 4.45 -20.67
C TRP A 714 13.01 4.04 -19.46
N ALA A 715 11.89 4.73 -19.21
CA ALA A 715 11.00 4.39 -18.10
C ALA A 715 10.23 3.07 -18.33
N GLN A 716 9.65 2.89 -19.53
CA GLN A 716 8.76 1.76 -19.83
C GLN A 716 9.46 0.41 -20.03
N LYS A 717 10.75 0.40 -20.34
CA LYS A 717 11.48 -0.83 -20.70
C LYS A 717 12.81 -0.95 -19.99
N GLU A 718 13.61 0.12 -19.98
CA GLU A 718 14.96 0.02 -19.45
C GLU A 718 15.01 -0.01 -17.93
N LEU A 719 14.03 0.55 -17.21
CA LEU A 719 14.06 0.60 -15.76
C LEU A 719 14.02 -0.82 -15.14
N GLY A 720 13.07 -1.66 -15.57
CA GLY A 720 13.03 -3.06 -15.16
C GLY A 720 14.25 -3.86 -15.63
N ALA A 721 14.70 -3.64 -16.88
CA ALA A 721 15.91 -4.29 -17.41
C ALA A 721 17.17 -3.93 -16.61
N LYS A 722 17.33 -2.68 -16.20
CA LYS A 722 18.47 -2.23 -15.39
C LYS A 722 18.46 -2.84 -13.99
N VAL A 723 17.29 -3.09 -13.41
CA VAL A 723 17.20 -3.85 -12.16
C VAL A 723 17.65 -5.30 -12.37
N VAL A 724 17.24 -5.93 -13.48
CA VAL A 724 17.74 -7.27 -13.86
C VAL A 724 19.26 -7.27 -14.01
N ASP A 725 19.81 -6.32 -14.75
CA ASP A 725 21.25 -6.20 -15.00
C ASP A 725 22.02 -5.97 -13.69
N LEU A 726 21.54 -5.06 -12.84
CA LEU A 726 22.12 -4.75 -11.53
C LEU A 726 22.16 -5.99 -10.64
N VAL A 727 21.02 -6.67 -10.47
CA VAL A 727 20.90 -7.84 -9.59
C VAL A 727 21.70 -9.03 -10.12
N SER A 728 21.80 -9.15 -11.45
CA SER A 728 22.58 -10.20 -12.10
C SER A 728 24.08 -9.91 -12.14
N HIS A 729 24.51 -8.68 -11.82
CA HIS A 729 25.91 -8.26 -11.95
C HIS A 729 26.84 -8.97 -10.93
N PRO A 730 28.09 -9.32 -11.28
CA PRO A 730 29.02 -10.01 -10.36
C PRO A 730 29.25 -9.28 -9.05
N LEU A 731 29.41 -7.95 -9.09
CA LEU A 731 29.60 -7.14 -7.88
C LEU A 731 28.39 -7.24 -6.94
N PHE A 732 27.17 -7.16 -7.47
CA PHE A 732 25.96 -7.28 -6.66
C PHE A 732 25.86 -8.67 -6.03
N ALA A 733 26.08 -9.72 -6.84
CA ALA A 733 26.05 -11.09 -6.37
C ALA A 733 27.08 -11.34 -5.26
N ALA A 734 28.31 -10.84 -5.41
CA ALA A 734 29.36 -10.96 -4.40
C ALA A 734 29.00 -10.21 -3.11
N LEU A 735 28.49 -8.98 -3.20
CA LEU A 735 28.06 -8.21 -2.03
C LEU A 735 26.91 -8.90 -1.28
N ALA A 736 25.94 -9.45 -2.00
CA ALA A 736 24.84 -10.20 -1.41
C ALA A 736 25.32 -11.50 -0.74
N ASP A 737 26.27 -12.23 -1.35
CA ASP A 737 26.84 -13.45 -0.74
C ASP A 737 27.68 -13.14 0.51
N VAL A 738 28.41 -12.01 0.53
CA VAL A 738 29.11 -11.53 1.74
C VAL A 738 28.09 -11.16 2.83
N GLY A 739 27.06 -10.38 2.48
CA GLY A 739 26.00 -10.01 3.42
C GLY A 739 25.29 -11.23 4.01
N GLU A 740 24.98 -12.24 3.18
CA GLU A 740 24.37 -13.49 3.62
C GLU A 740 25.33 -14.31 4.51
N SER A 741 26.62 -14.34 4.20
CA SER A 741 27.62 -15.03 5.02
C SER A 741 27.78 -14.37 6.40
N LEU A 742 27.74 -13.03 6.46
CA LEU A 742 27.76 -12.27 7.72
C LEU A 742 26.49 -12.54 8.53
N ARG A 743 25.33 -12.52 7.89
CA ARG A 743 24.02 -12.79 8.52
C ARG A 743 23.96 -14.18 9.12
N ALA A 744 24.43 -15.20 8.39
CA ALA A 744 24.41 -16.59 8.84
C ALA A 744 25.35 -16.85 10.04
N HIS A 745 26.33 -15.97 10.29
CA HIS A 745 27.28 -16.09 11.39
C HIS A 745 26.90 -15.18 12.57
N GLU A 746 26.04 -15.68 13.46
CA GLU A 746 25.45 -14.91 14.57
C GLU A 746 26.47 -14.04 15.35
N PRO A 747 27.62 -14.55 15.84
CA PRO A 747 28.57 -13.70 16.57
C PRO A 747 29.07 -12.49 15.77
N ALA A 748 29.33 -12.68 14.48
CA ALA A 748 29.85 -11.61 13.63
C ALA A 748 28.76 -10.59 13.31
N ARG A 749 27.56 -11.07 12.99
CA ARG A 749 26.36 -10.24 12.81
C ARG A 749 26.14 -9.30 14.00
N ARG A 750 26.17 -9.82 15.23
CA ARG A 750 25.92 -9.04 16.45
C ARG A 750 26.97 -7.96 16.69
N GLU A 751 28.26 -8.28 16.50
CA GLU A 751 29.32 -7.28 16.68
C GLU A 751 29.25 -6.18 15.62
N ILE A 752 28.89 -6.53 14.37
CA ILE A 752 28.64 -5.53 13.32
C ILE A 752 27.47 -4.62 13.68
N GLU A 753 26.37 -5.18 14.18
CA GLU A 753 25.23 -4.36 14.59
C GLU A 753 25.57 -3.46 15.77
N ARG A 754 26.28 -3.95 16.79
CA ARG A 754 26.76 -3.09 17.89
C ARG A 754 27.67 -1.97 17.41
N PHE A 755 28.57 -2.28 16.47
CA PHE A 755 29.42 -1.27 15.84
C PHE A 755 28.58 -0.24 15.09
N LEU A 756 27.63 -0.66 14.26
CA LEU A 756 26.73 0.22 13.53
C LEU A 756 25.86 1.06 14.47
N THR A 757 25.30 0.49 15.53
CA THR A 757 24.57 1.23 16.57
C THR A 757 25.46 2.30 17.20
N ALA A 758 26.69 1.97 17.57
CA ALA A 758 27.64 2.95 18.14
C ALA A 758 28.04 4.04 17.13
N MET A 759 28.13 3.71 15.84
CA MET A 759 28.45 4.67 14.78
C MET A 759 27.27 5.58 14.40
N LEU A 760 26.05 5.08 14.54
CA LEU A 760 24.81 5.79 14.20
C LEU A 760 24.20 6.54 15.38
N ASP A 761 24.72 6.33 16.60
CA ASP A 761 24.31 7.06 17.80
C ASP A 761 24.71 8.54 17.71
N ALA A 762 23.76 9.35 17.25
CA ALA A 762 23.94 10.79 17.08
C ALA A 762 23.95 11.56 18.41
N ASP A 763 23.45 10.96 19.49
CA ASP A 763 23.36 11.57 20.82
C ASP A 763 24.51 11.11 21.75
N GLY A 764 25.36 10.19 21.29
CA GLY A 764 26.50 9.67 22.03
C GLY A 764 27.69 10.64 22.13
N ASP A 765 28.39 10.61 23.26
CA ASP A 765 29.56 11.44 23.56
C ASP A 765 30.83 11.09 22.73
N SER A 766 30.76 10.05 21.87
CA SER A 766 31.94 9.48 21.20
C SER A 766 32.43 10.25 19.97
N GLY A 767 31.64 11.19 19.44
CA GLY A 767 31.95 11.91 18.18
C GLY A 767 31.95 11.00 16.94
N ALA A 768 31.56 9.73 17.07
CA ALA A 768 31.59 8.73 16.01
C ALA A 768 30.66 9.08 14.84
N PHE A 769 29.44 9.52 15.15
CA PHE A 769 28.46 9.90 14.13
C PHE A 769 28.92 11.10 13.27
N PRO A 770 29.39 12.23 13.83
CA PRO A 770 30.01 13.30 13.04
C PRO A 770 31.17 12.83 12.14
N ALA A 771 32.05 11.96 12.63
CA ALA A 771 33.17 11.43 11.85
C ALA A 771 32.71 10.52 10.69
N LEU A 772 31.68 9.70 10.94
CA LEU A 772 31.03 8.90 9.89
C LEU A 772 30.43 9.79 8.81
N LEU A 773 29.74 10.88 9.20
CA LEU A 773 29.14 11.80 8.23
C LEU A 773 30.17 12.50 7.37
N ALA A 774 31.27 12.99 7.97
CA ALA A 774 32.36 13.57 7.22
C ALA A 774 32.94 12.56 6.22
N THR A 775 33.24 11.34 6.69
CA THR A 775 33.77 10.26 5.85
C THR A 775 32.81 9.85 4.73
N ALA A 776 31.52 9.77 5.01
CA ALA A 776 30.50 9.41 4.02
C ALA A 776 30.33 10.49 2.95
N VAL A 777 30.37 11.77 3.36
CA VAL A 777 30.31 12.91 2.43
C VAL A 777 31.57 12.98 1.58
N ASP A 778 32.75 12.84 2.18
CA ASP A 778 34.03 12.82 1.46
C ASP A 778 34.11 11.62 0.51
N GLY A 779 33.63 10.46 0.95
CA GLY A 779 33.49 9.27 0.12
C GLY A 779 32.55 9.49 -1.05
N ALA A 780 31.39 10.12 -0.84
CA ALA A 780 30.47 10.47 -1.92
C ALA A 780 31.09 11.47 -2.92
N GLN A 781 31.87 12.44 -2.45
CA GLN A 781 32.61 13.37 -3.30
C GLN A 781 33.70 12.66 -4.12
N LEU A 782 34.42 11.71 -3.50
CA LEU A 782 35.41 10.88 -4.19
C LEU A 782 34.74 10.02 -5.29
N LEU A 783 33.61 9.40 -4.96
CA LEU A 783 32.83 8.57 -5.89
C LEU A 783 32.21 9.38 -7.03
N ALA A 784 31.88 10.65 -6.79
CA ALA A 784 31.36 11.55 -7.82
C ALA A 784 32.45 12.08 -8.78
N ASN A 785 33.73 11.83 -8.49
CA ASN A 785 34.86 12.34 -9.25
C ASN A 785 35.66 11.20 -9.89
N ASP A 786 35.22 10.78 -11.08
CA ASP A 786 35.86 9.72 -11.87
C ASP A 786 37.35 10.01 -12.16
N ASP A 787 37.76 11.27 -12.30
CA ASP A 787 39.15 11.67 -12.55
C ASP A 787 40.07 11.33 -11.37
N VAL A 788 39.51 11.23 -10.16
CA VAL A 788 40.24 10.85 -8.92
C VAL A 788 40.06 9.37 -8.60
N LEU A 789 38.85 8.84 -8.78
CA LEU A 789 38.52 7.45 -8.44
C LEU A 789 39.21 6.45 -9.36
N ALA A 790 39.22 6.68 -10.68
CA ALA A 790 39.77 5.72 -11.63
C ALA A 790 41.28 5.46 -11.43
N PRO A 791 42.14 6.47 -11.19
CA PRO A 791 43.55 6.24 -10.84
C PRO A 791 43.73 5.48 -9.52
N LEU A 792 42.92 5.77 -8.49
CA LEU A 792 42.95 5.06 -7.20
C LEU A 792 42.58 3.59 -7.38
N LEU A 793 41.47 3.30 -8.07
CA LEU A 793 41.03 1.93 -8.34
C LEU A 793 42.03 1.16 -9.19
N ARG A 794 42.63 1.79 -10.22
CA ARG A 794 43.70 1.16 -11.02
C ARG A 794 44.93 0.85 -10.17
N THR A 795 45.25 1.69 -9.19
CA THR A 795 46.39 1.48 -8.29
C THR A 795 46.10 0.38 -7.27
N ALA A 796 44.90 0.38 -6.68
CA ALA A 796 44.46 -0.70 -5.78
C ALA A 796 44.36 -2.04 -6.51
N ALA A 797 43.89 -2.05 -7.76
CA ALA A 797 43.81 -3.25 -8.58
C ALA A 797 45.17 -3.93 -8.77
N VAL A 798 46.29 -3.19 -8.78
CA VAL A 798 47.64 -3.77 -8.85
C VAL A 798 47.94 -4.63 -7.62
N ALA A 799 47.50 -4.21 -6.42
CA ALA A 799 47.69 -4.98 -5.19
C ALA A 799 46.70 -6.15 -5.06
N LEU A 800 45.51 -6.01 -5.63
CA LEU A 800 44.45 -7.01 -5.58
C LEU A 800 44.58 -8.08 -6.68
N SER A 801 45.29 -7.79 -7.78
CA SER A 801 45.47 -8.75 -8.86
C SER A 801 46.40 -9.89 -8.44
N PRO A 802 46.05 -11.16 -8.70
CA PRO A 802 46.97 -12.27 -8.49
C PRO A 802 48.20 -12.10 -9.39
N ALA A 803 49.37 -12.17 -8.77
CA ALA A 803 50.63 -11.84 -9.44
C ALA A 803 51.00 -12.93 -10.45
N GLY A 804 50.67 -12.71 -11.72
CA GLY A 804 51.17 -13.50 -12.85
C GLY A 804 50.42 -14.81 -13.15
N ASP A 805 49.47 -15.21 -12.30
CA ASP A 805 48.56 -16.34 -12.53
C ASP A 805 47.10 -15.85 -12.45
N PRO A 806 46.34 -15.84 -13.57
CA PRO A 806 44.92 -15.46 -13.56
C PRO A 806 44.05 -16.29 -12.63
N ASP A 807 44.48 -17.52 -12.30
CA ASP A 807 43.77 -18.47 -11.43
C ASP A 807 44.41 -18.58 -10.03
N GLY A 808 45.46 -17.79 -9.73
CA GLY A 808 46.20 -17.82 -8.46
C GLY A 808 45.62 -16.91 -7.37
N PRO A 809 46.06 -17.04 -6.10
CA PRO A 809 45.59 -16.21 -4.99
C PRO A 809 46.11 -14.77 -5.10
N GLY A 810 45.21 -13.79 -4.96
CA GLY A 810 45.56 -12.38 -4.83
C GLY A 810 45.99 -12.04 -3.41
N ALA A 811 46.54 -10.83 -3.19
CA ALA A 811 47.04 -10.42 -1.88
C ALA A 811 45.98 -10.47 -0.77
N VAL A 812 44.70 -10.30 -1.13
CA VAL A 812 43.57 -10.44 -0.21
C VAL A 812 43.29 -11.89 0.17
N ASP A 813 43.48 -12.84 -0.76
CA ASP A 813 43.24 -14.26 -0.50
C ASP A 813 44.32 -14.82 0.45
N ALA A 814 45.59 -14.50 0.17
CA ALA A 814 46.72 -14.77 1.06
C ALA A 814 46.52 -14.16 2.46
N GLY A 815 46.09 -12.89 2.51
CA GLY A 815 45.78 -12.20 3.77
C GLY A 815 44.62 -12.85 4.54
N LEU A 816 43.57 -13.29 3.84
CA LEU A 816 42.42 -14.00 4.43
C LEU A 816 42.80 -15.39 4.93
N GLU A 817 43.63 -16.14 4.21
CA GLU A 817 44.16 -17.42 4.70
C GLU A 817 45.01 -17.24 5.96
N ALA A 818 45.88 -16.22 5.98
CA ALA A 818 46.67 -15.90 7.16
C ALA A 818 45.78 -15.50 8.35
N LEU A 819 44.77 -14.66 8.14
CA LEU A 819 43.80 -14.30 9.19
C LEU A 819 42.99 -15.49 9.67
N LYS A 820 42.54 -16.37 8.77
CA LYS A 820 41.86 -17.63 9.13
C LYS A 820 42.75 -18.53 9.97
N ALA A 821 44.02 -18.68 9.59
CA ALA A 821 44.97 -19.46 10.36
C ALA A 821 45.19 -18.84 11.74
N LEU A 822 45.38 -17.53 11.82
CA LEU A 822 45.59 -16.81 13.08
C LEU A 822 44.36 -16.75 13.98
N ASN A 823 43.15 -17.00 13.47
CA ASN A 823 41.92 -17.02 14.24
C ASN A 823 41.41 -18.44 14.54
N ASP A 824 42.15 -19.47 14.11
CA ASP A 824 41.85 -20.86 14.36
C ASP A 824 42.58 -21.33 15.62
N ASP A 825 41.83 -21.88 16.59
CA ASP A 825 42.34 -22.41 17.86
C ASP A 825 43.53 -23.38 17.68
N ARG A 826 43.64 -24.03 16.51
CA ARG A 826 44.76 -24.90 16.17
C ARG A 826 46.09 -24.17 16.11
N TYR A 827 46.11 -22.88 15.76
CA TYR A 827 47.32 -22.08 15.57
C TYR A 827 47.43 -20.90 16.54
N ASP A 828 46.32 -20.34 17.03
CA ASP A 828 46.31 -19.29 18.07
C ASP A 828 45.36 -19.61 19.23
N ARG A 829 45.75 -20.58 20.06
CA ARG A 829 45.00 -21.00 21.25
C ARG A 829 44.70 -19.86 22.24
N TYR A 830 45.45 -18.76 22.19
CA TYR A 830 45.30 -17.64 23.13
C TYR A 830 44.49 -16.48 22.54
N HIS A 831 44.03 -16.59 21.29
CA HIS A 831 43.38 -15.50 20.56
C HIS A 831 44.13 -14.18 20.73
N ALA A 832 45.45 -14.20 20.51
CA ALA A 832 46.30 -13.03 20.71
C ALA A 832 45.82 -11.84 19.88
N LEU A 833 45.30 -12.07 18.68
CA LEU A 833 44.70 -11.02 17.85
C LEU A 833 43.47 -10.36 18.49
N ASP A 834 42.66 -11.09 19.25
CA ASP A 834 41.50 -10.52 19.97
C ASP A 834 41.92 -9.53 21.06
N HIS A 835 43.18 -9.58 21.50
CA HIS A 835 43.75 -8.62 22.45
C HIS A 835 44.56 -7.52 21.77
N VAL A 836 45.29 -7.87 20.71
CA VAL A 836 46.19 -6.95 20.00
C VAL A 836 45.43 -5.99 19.10
N LEU A 837 44.40 -6.44 18.38
CA LEU A 837 43.63 -5.60 17.46
C LEU A 837 42.88 -4.49 18.21
N PRO A 838 42.17 -4.74 19.32
CA PRO A 838 41.56 -3.65 20.10
C PRO A 838 42.59 -2.67 20.66
N ALA A 839 43.77 -3.15 21.05
CA ALA A 839 44.85 -2.29 21.54
C ALA A 839 45.48 -1.43 20.43
N LEU A 840 45.55 -1.95 19.20
CA LEU A 840 46.07 -1.24 18.01
C LEU A 840 45.19 -0.07 17.58
N VAL A 841 43.88 -0.17 17.81
CA VAL A 841 42.91 0.88 17.43
C VAL A 841 42.54 1.81 18.58
N LYS A 842 42.90 1.47 19.82
CA LYS A 842 42.65 2.32 20.98
C LYS A 842 43.57 3.55 20.96
N PRO A 843 43.03 4.78 21.01
CA PRO A 843 43.85 5.98 21.02
C PRO A 843 44.85 5.99 22.18
N MET A 844 46.08 6.36 21.88
CA MET A 844 47.12 6.69 22.86
C MET A 844 46.83 8.05 23.51
N ALA A 845 47.64 8.44 24.50
CA ALA A 845 47.47 9.71 25.22
C ALA A 845 47.59 10.97 24.33
N ASP A 846 48.20 10.86 23.16
CA ASP A 846 48.31 11.91 22.14
C ASP A 846 47.14 11.90 21.13
N GLY A 847 46.14 11.04 21.33
CA GLY A 847 44.96 10.91 20.48
C GLY A 847 45.14 10.02 19.25
N ARG A 848 46.36 9.55 18.95
CA ARG A 848 46.61 8.66 17.79
C ARG A 848 46.46 7.21 18.18
N ALA A 849 45.88 6.40 17.31
CA ALA A 849 45.89 4.96 17.48
C ALA A 849 47.27 4.39 17.06
N PRO A 850 47.81 3.37 17.75
CA PRO A 850 49.06 2.75 17.34
C PRO A 850 49.09 2.30 15.88
N ILE A 851 47.95 1.85 15.33
CA ILE A 851 47.83 1.50 13.91
C ILE A 851 48.07 2.67 12.96
N GLN A 852 47.68 3.90 13.32
CA GLN A 852 47.95 5.09 12.51
C GLN A 852 49.45 5.34 12.42
N VAL A 853 50.16 5.21 13.54
CA VAL A 853 51.63 5.34 13.57
C VAL A 853 52.31 4.28 12.70
N PHE A 854 51.80 3.04 12.71
CA PHE A 854 52.33 1.99 11.83
C PHE A 854 52.07 2.28 10.36
N LEU A 855 50.87 2.73 9.99
CA LEU A 855 50.52 3.05 8.61
C LEU A 855 51.32 4.26 8.09
N ASP A 856 51.48 5.31 8.90
CA ASP A 856 52.31 6.47 8.57
C ASP A 856 53.77 6.05 8.34
N ALA A 857 54.32 5.22 9.23
CA ALA A 857 55.68 4.70 9.08
C ALA A 857 55.84 3.82 7.83
N ILE A 858 54.86 2.95 7.54
CA ILE A 858 54.88 2.12 6.33
C ILE A 858 54.82 3.00 5.08
N ALA A 859 53.94 4.01 5.07
CA ALA A 859 53.81 4.94 3.97
C ALA A 859 55.12 5.69 3.73
N ASP A 860 55.71 6.28 4.77
CA ASP A 860 56.95 7.06 4.70
C ASP A 860 58.15 6.23 4.23
N VAL A 861 58.28 4.99 4.71
CA VAL A 861 59.38 4.09 4.31
C VAL A 861 59.25 3.64 2.86
N ASN A 862 58.03 3.51 2.34
CA ASN A 862 57.78 3.00 0.99
C ASN A 862 57.53 4.11 -0.04
N ARG A 863 57.78 5.38 0.31
CA ARG A 863 57.80 6.48 -0.66
C ARG A 863 58.92 6.30 -1.69
N VAL A 864 58.69 6.79 -2.91
CA VAL A 864 59.73 6.89 -3.94
C VAL A 864 60.80 7.89 -3.51
N ASP A 865 60.39 8.97 -2.83
CA ASP A 865 61.28 9.90 -2.12
C ASP A 865 60.95 9.90 -0.62
N ALA A 866 61.74 9.16 0.15
CA ALA A 866 61.59 9.00 1.59
C ALA A 866 62.02 10.23 2.42
N GLU A 867 62.69 11.23 1.81
CA GLU A 867 63.05 12.48 2.49
C GLU A 867 61.96 13.57 2.34
N SER A 868 61.00 13.35 1.45
CA SER A 868 59.93 14.30 1.20
C SER A 868 58.91 14.29 2.34
N ALA A 869 58.61 15.48 2.89
CA ALA A 869 57.50 15.70 3.81
C ALA A 869 56.21 16.14 3.07
N ALA A 870 56.22 16.16 1.73
CA ALA A 870 55.05 16.53 0.94
C ALA A 870 54.01 15.40 0.95
N PRO A 871 52.72 15.67 0.64
CA PRO A 871 51.72 14.61 0.47
C PRO A 871 52.16 13.54 -0.54
N LEU A 872 51.72 12.29 -0.33
CA LEU A 872 52.05 11.15 -1.20
C LEU A 872 51.60 11.40 -2.64
N THR A 873 52.51 11.19 -3.59
CA THR A 873 52.22 11.27 -5.02
C THR A 873 51.59 9.97 -5.53
N ALA A 874 51.00 10.00 -6.73
CA ALA A 874 50.46 8.79 -7.36
C ALA A 874 51.53 7.69 -7.60
N GLU A 875 52.80 8.07 -7.71
CA GLU A 875 53.91 7.12 -7.81
C GLU A 875 54.25 6.50 -6.45
N ASP A 876 54.22 7.31 -5.38
CA ASP A 876 54.40 6.83 -4.01
C ASP A 876 53.33 5.81 -3.64
N TYR A 877 52.06 6.07 -3.96
CA TYR A 877 50.99 5.09 -3.75
C TYR A 877 51.22 3.80 -4.54
N ARG A 878 51.63 3.89 -5.81
CA ARG A 878 51.94 2.71 -6.62
C ARG A 878 53.06 1.87 -6.02
N GLN A 879 54.09 2.52 -5.48
CA GLN A 879 55.20 1.85 -4.81
C GLN A 879 54.77 1.21 -3.48
N VAL A 880 54.03 1.93 -2.64
CA VAL A 880 53.50 1.40 -1.36
C VAL A 880 52.62 0.17 -1.61
N PHE A 881 51.67 0.24 -2.54
CA PHE A 881 50.79 -0.87 -2.87
C PHE A 881 51.53 -2.03 -3.57
N GLY A 882 52.54 -1.73 -4.40
CA GLY A 882 53.42 -2.73 -5.00
C GLY A 882 54.23 -3.50 -3.95
N SER A 883 54.88 -2.78 -3.03
CA SER A 883 55.61 -3.38 -1.89
C SER A 883 54.69 -4.20 -0.99
N ALA A 884 53.48 -3.71 -0.69
CA ALA A 884 52.51 -4.42 0.12
C ALA A 884 52.05 -5.73 -0.56
N ARG A 885 51.76 -5.68 -1.86
CA ARG A 885 51.43 -6.88 -2.64
C ARG A 885 52.56 -7.89 -2.63
N ASP A 886 53.78 -7.45 -2.95
CA ASP A 886 54.93 -8.34 -3.02
C ASP A 886 55.21 -8.94 -1.64
N PHE A 887 55.06 -8.17 -0.55
CA PHE A 887 55.11 -8.73 0.81
C PHE A 887 54.00 -9.76 1.06
N LEU A 888 52.77 -9.53 0.60
CA LEU A 888 51.68 -10.46 0.83
C LEU A 888 51.79 -11.75 0.01
N LEU A 889 52.38 -11.69 -1.20
CA LEU A 889 52.42 -12.80 -2.16
C LEU A 889 53.79 -13.49 -2.30
N ASP A 890 54.89 -12.91 -1.81
CA ASP A 890 56.22 -13.52 -1.93
C ASP A 890 56.35 -14.74 -1.02
N GLU A 891 56.34 -15.92 -1.63
CA GLU A 891 56.49 -17.24 -0.98
C GLU A 891 57.80 -17.39 -0.18
N THR A 892 58.82 -16.58 -0.47
CA THR A 892 60.17 -16.72 0.08
C THR A 892 60.54 -15.68 1.13
N ARG A 893 59.87 -14.52 1.13
CA ARG A 893 60.24 -13.34 1.93
C ARG A 893 59.04 -12.57 2.49
N GLY A 894 57.82 -13.04 2.23
CA GLY A 894 56.57 -12.37 2.54
C GLY A 894 55.69 -13.08 3.58
N LEU A 895 54.42 -12.68 3.64
CA LEU A 895 53.39 -13.23 4.52
C LEU A 895 53.18 -14.73 4.28
N GLU A 896 53.29 -15.20 3.05
CA GLU A 896 53.22 -16.63 2.70
C GLU A 896 54.30 -17.46 3.42
N GLN A 897 55.51 -16.92 3.58
CA GLN A 897 56.55 -17.59 4.35
C GLN A 897 56.20 -17.64 5.85
N ILE A 898 55.63 -16.55 6.39
CA ILE A 898 55.17 -16.51 7.78
C ILE A 898 54.06 -17.54 8.00
N TYR A 899 53.11 -17.63 7.07
CA TYR A 899 52.06 -18.64 7.09
C TYR A 899 52.63 -20.06 7.01
N ALA A 900 53.57 -20.34 6.09
CA ALA A 900 54.24 -21.64 6.01
C ALA A 900 54.95 -22.00 7.33
N ILE A 901 55.62 -21.04 7.98
CA ILE A 901 56.25 -21.23 9.29
C ILE A 901 55.20 -21.55 10.38
N ILE A 902 54.07 -20.84 10.40
CA ILE A 902 52.98 -21.08 11.36
C ILE A 902 52.35 -22.45 11.14
N LYS A 903 52.11 -22.83 9.89
CA LYS A 903 51.53 -24.11 9.48
C LYS A 903 52.42 -25.31 9.83
N ASP A 904 53.74 -25.16 9.65
CA ASP A 904 54.73 -26.21 9.90
C ASP A 904 55.32 -26.21 11.32
N ARG A 905 54.78 -25.36 12.22
CA ARG A 905 55.25 -25.27 13.61
C ARG A 905 55.00 -26.59 14.35
N PRO A 906 56.03 -27.23 14.95
CA PRO A 906 55.85 -28.46 15.71
C PRO A 906 54.93 -28.24 16.90
N ARG A 907 53.96 -29.13 17.11
CA ARG A 907 53.05 -29.13 18.25
C ARG A 907 53.82 -29.44 19.53
N GLU A 908 53.82 -28.52 20.50
CA GLU A 908 54.15 -28.79 21.90
C GLU A 908 52.91 -28.68 22.79
#